data_AF-A0A316E257-F1
#
_entry.id   AF-A0A316E257-F1
#
_cell.length_a   1.000
_cell.length_b   1.000
_cell.length_c   1.000
_cell.angle_alpha   90.00
_cell.angle_beta   90.00
_cell.angle_gamma   90.00
#
_symmetry.space_group_name_H-M   'P 1'
#
loop_
_entity.id
_entity.type
_entity.pdbx_description
1 polymer ?
#
loop_
_entity_poly.entity_id
_entity_poly.type
_entity_poly.pdbx_seq_one_letter_code
_entity_poly.pdbx_strand_id
1 'polypeptide(L)'
;MPIDGGGAIFSLGGGPSISNCTFSANRAGASGGAVLNDNSNATINACLFNSNTASEGGGVTNSNGNNGSNVIINNCTFNANTANYGAGIYNFYSSPTIRNSVFSSNSISEGTGSGMYNNNSSPSITNCTFNGNGPAFSVVLFYGNNSGGEIKNCIFYKYIGSSANRNNIYKASATPTLNVSYSIVDDYDATNSNIAWGAGILTSNPLFVNIADPDGADNIFGTADDGLSISWCSPAINAGDPAVNSPTTDITGFTRGIVPYDLGAYEFHGATPTVPIGTLNSTICSGATVSLSATCEIGNVAWYGSNLTTLVSTVSPFVTPNLTSATTYNVRCESGSCMSDFVAVNVSINALPVPNPSSDTPKCAGQTLTFSSAAEMINYSWSGPNSFTSSIQNPNILNVTSAAGGIYTLTVTNANNCTSSATTSITVNETPTATASSSTPTICAGNTISLVGSGVGTYAWSGANSFTSTDQSPSIANASVLASGVYTLTVTNANNCTSTAATSVTVNETPTTPTPNAIAPINLGNSVTLTATGCSGTLKWYKSLDNSLVTNPVAPSLTTNYYAKCEVTANGITCESTKSADVTVTVTVISVQILYVNATNTNSIQDGTTWATAFSDLQTGLTTAGNITGTPVEMWVASGTCKPTSSTTRTIYFNIPSGVKVYGGFIGSETSLTQRNFKTNIAILSGEIGSQHITSDNSYHVVVLNASSSTTTLDGFTVTGGYANFDAKIVYSAPNTVSASTATIETGGGIVVQNGGSPTIANCLVINNAAVTGGGLFASDASMPSINACKFMGNQAGFGSGLYFQDGSNGSVNNTLIAGNKGIGGFYNNLANPVMTNCTFSGNGGYNGGVFNSNSTPIIKNSIFWGNAKPFNDTQSVISYSIVQGGYAGVGNLNYDPQFVAQTPEGLSPNITGDYHLTINSLAIDRGDNGIISLTDKDLDENQRRYTGGRVDMGAYEFQGRATASLVISVHSGNWESNSTWDIGRVPQLGDYVIIDNNHTITLSTSGIAKNLEYRGTGQVKFNATTSKLEIGF
;
A
#
# COMPACT_ATOMS: atom_id res chain seq x y z
N MET A 1 -37.92 41.71 18.40
CA MET A 1 -36.84 42.73 18.30
C MET A 1 -35.93 42.25 17.19
N PRO A 2 -35.60 43.05 16.16
CA PRO A 2 -35.07 42.51 14.92
C PRO A 2 -33.79 41.71 15.21
N ILE A 3 -33.79 40.51 14.65
CA ILE A 3 -33.12 39.29 15.11
C ILE A 3 -31.87 39.11 14.24
N ASP A 4 -30.95 40.06 14.29
CA ASP A 4 -29.79 40.06 13.39
C ASP A 4 -28.61 39.24 13.93
N GLY A 5 -28.87 38.08 14.53
CA GLY A 5 -27.81 37.24 15.08
C GLY A 5 -28.08 35.74 15.05
N GLY A 6 -27.01 34.94 15.01
CA GLY A 6 -27.07 33.48 14.92
C GLY A 6 -27.43 32.99 13.51
N GLY A 7 -26.53 33.22 12.54
CA GLY A 7 -26.81 32.93 11.12
C GLY A 7 -27.19 31.47 10.82
N ALA A 8 -26.85 30.54 11.71
CA ALA A 8 -27.39 29.18 11.74
C ALA A 8 -28.17 28.89 13.04
N ILE A 9 -27.59 29.20 14.20
CA ILE A 9 -28.18 28.90 15.51
C ILE A 9 -28.24 30.15 16.36
N PHE A 10 -29.44 30.48 16.82
CA PHE A 10 -29.70 31.49 17.84
C PHE A 10 -30.20 30.80 19.12
N SER A 11 -29.44 30.90 20.21
CA SER A 11 -29.79 30.33 21.51
C SER A 11 -29.95 31.43 22.56
N LEU A 12 -31.14 31.50 23.16
CA LEU A 12 -31.44 32.43 24.25
C LEU A 12 -31.84 31.65 25.51
N GLY A 13 -30.95 31.54 26.49
CA GLY A 13 -31.23 30.84 27.76
C GLY A 13 -31.32 29.31 27.70
N GLY A 14 -31.07 28.69 26.54
CA GLY A 14 -31.41 27.28 26.28
C GLY A 14 -30.34 26.23 26.64
N GLY A 15 -29.06 26.60 26.70
CA GLY A 15 -27.94 25.67 26.96
C GLY A 15 -27.80 24.52 25.95
N PRO A 16 -27.67 24.78 24.63
CA PRO A 16 -27.65 23.74 23.62
C PRO A 16 -26.36 22.91 23.67
N SER A 17 -26.46 21.62 23.37
CA SER A 17 -25.32 20.75 23.07
C SER A 17 -25.20 20.58 21.56
N ILE A 18 -24.09 21.04 20.99
CA ILE A 18 -23.80 21.01 19.56
C ILE A 18 -22.58 20.12 19.38
N SER A 19 -22.66 19.09 18.55
CA SER A 19 -21.54 18.17 18.36
C SER A 19 -21.44 17.64 16.93
N ASN A 20 -20.23 17.47 16.41
CA ASN A 20 -19.97 16.90 15.08
C ASN A 20 -20.72 17.63 13.95
N CYS A 21 -20.73 18.96 14.02
CA CYS A 21 -21.46 19.82 13.09
C CYS A 21 -20.51 20.72 12.29
N THR A 22 -20.84 20.94 11.03
CA THR A 22 -20.15 21.91 10.16
C THR A 22 -21.06 23.11 9.88
N PHE A 23 -20.60 24.29 10.25
CA PHE A 23 -21.21 25.58 9.96
C PHE A 23 -20.35 26.30 8.93
N SER A 24 -20.78 26.27 7.67
CA SER A 24 -20.01 26.85 6.56
C SER A 24 -20.77 28.01 5.90
N ALA A 25 -20.07 29.12 5.67
CA ALA A 25 -20.56 30.27 4.90
C ALA A 25 -21.87 30.92 5.42
N ASN A 26 -22.14 30.80 6.72
CA ASN A 26 -23.30 31.45 7.33
C ASN A 26 -23.03 32.94 7.53
N ARG A 27 -24.10 33.75 7.50
CA ARG A 27 -24.00 35.20 7.61
C ARG A 27 -25.04 35.79 8.55
N ALA A 28 -24.60 36.62 9.49
CA ALA A 28 -25.46 37.43 10.33
C ALA A 28 -25.14 38.93 10.16
N GLY A 29 -26.14 39.80 10.38
CA GLY A 29 -25.94 41.25 10.29
C GLY A 29 -25.18 41.83 11.48
N ALA A 30 -25.54 41.40 12.70
CA ALA A 30 -24.94 41.87 13.95
C ALA A 30 -24.00 40.82 14.56
N SER A 31 -24.51 39.75 15.17
CA SER A 31 -23.69 38.90 16.06
C SER A 31 -23.83 37.40 15.79
N GLY A 32 -22.73 36.64 15.81
CA GLY A 32 -22.73 35.18 15.68
C GLY A 32 -23.04 34.73 14.25
N GLY A 33 -22.06 34.80 13.37
CA GLY A 33 -22.22 34.48 11.94
C GLY A 33 -22.70 33.05 11.73
N ALA A 34 -22.25 32.10 12.56
CA ALA A 34 -22.87 30.79 12.69
C ALA A 34 -23.75 30.69 13.94
N VAL A 35 -23.18 30.92 15.12
CA VAL A 35 -23.87 30.66 16.40
C VAL A 35 -23.87 31.90 17.28
N LEU A 36 -25.05 32.27 17.78
CA LEU A 36 -25.20 33.25 18.85
C LEU A 36 -25.76 32.57 20.09
N ASN A 37 -24.96 32.56 21.16
CA ASN A 37 -25.34 32.11 22.49
C ASN A 37 -25.56 33.31 23.40
N ASP A 38 -26.81 33.66 23.67
CA ASP A 38 -27.16 34.71 24.61
C ASP A 38 -27.77 34.16 25.89
N ASN A 39 -27.22 34.55 27.04
CA ASN A 39 -27.61 34.07 28.37
C ASN A 39 -27.66 32.52 28.47
N SER A 40 -26.82 31.82 27.71
CA SER A 40 -26.90 30.38 27.47
C SER A 40 -25.60 29.66 27.86
N ASN A 41 -25.69 28.45 28.41
CA ASN A 41 -24.55 27.60 28.79
C ASN A 41 -24.33 26.50 27.73
N ALA A 42 -23.93 26.89 26.53
CA ALA A 42 -23.77 25.95 25.42
C ALA A 42 -22.53 25.04 25.60
N THR A 43 -22.64 23.80 25.13
CA THR A 43 -21.48 22.91 24.93
C THR A 43 -21.32 22.64 23.44
N ILE A 44 -20.15 22.97 22.89
CA ILE A 44 -19.84 22.83 21.47
C ILE A 44 -18.62 21.91 21.36
N ASN A 45 -18.77 20.74 20.73
CA ASN A 45 -17.72 19.74 20.65
C ASN A 45 -17.51 19.26 19.21
N ALA A 46 -16.26 19.15 18.75
CA ALA A 46 -15.97 18.57 17.43
C ALA A 46 -16.73 19.27 16.28
N CYS A 47 -16.78 20.60 16.31
CA CYS A 47 -17.48 21.39 15.30
C CYS A 47 -16.51 22.20 14.42
N LEU A 48 -16.86 22.31 13.14
CA LEU A 48 -16.16 23.15 12.17
C LEU A 48 -16.96 24.42 11.89
N PHE A 49 -16.37 25.58 12.13
CA PHE A 49 -16.88 26.90 11.78
C PHE A 49 -16.03 27.45 10.64
N ASN A 50 -16.50 27.32 9.41
CA ASN A 50 -15.75 27.69 8.22
C ASN A 50 -16.37 28.88 7.48
N SER A 51 -15.59 29.92 7.19
CA SER A 51 -15.99 31.02 6.30
C SER A 51 -17.28 31.76 6.71
N ASN A 52 -17.63 31.79 8.00
CA ASN A 52 -18.83 32.48 8.48
C ASN A 52 -18.56 33.97 8.70
N THR A 53 -19.60 34.81 8.54
CA THR A 53 -19.45 36.27 8.55
C THR A 53 -20.48 36.97 9.45
N ALA A 54 -20.02 37.88 10.32
CA ALA A 54 -20.88 38.76 11.14
C ALA A 54 -20.18 40.07 11.49
N SER A 55 -20.85 41.04 12.11
CA SER A 55 -20.15 42.20 12.67
C SER A 55 -19.36 41.82 13.94
N GLU A 56 -19.93 40.96 14.78
CA GLU A 56 -19.34 40.45 16.01
C GLU A 56 -19.39 38.92 15.99
N GLY A 57 -18.26 38.23 16.15
CA GLY A 57 -18.25 36.77 16.23
C GLY A 57 -18.59 36.10 14.91
N GLY A 58 -17.66 36.07 13.95
CA GLY A 58 -17.88 35.46 12.64
C GLY A 58 -18.30 33.99 12.77
N GLY A 59 -17.58 33.21 13.59
CA GLY A 59 -18.00 31.88 14.00
C GLY A 59 -19.07 31.93 15.10
N VAL A 60 -18.64 32.24 16.33
CA VAL A 60 -19.50 32.16 17.52
C VAL A 60 -19.50 33.48 18.28
N THR A 61 -20.67 33.93 18.71
CA THR A 61 -20.82 34.98 19.73
C THR A 61 -21.38 34.40 21.01
N ASN A 62 -20.75 34.71 22.14
CA ASN A 62 -21.25 34.41 23.46
C ASN A 62 -21.52 35.71 24.22
N SER A 63 -22.77 35.94 24.60
CA SER A 63 -23.20 37.09 25.40
C SER A 63 -23.96 36.65 26.65
N ASN A 64 -23.82 37.38 27.75
CA ASN A 64 -24.66 37.20 28.94
C ASN A 64 -24.90 38.55 29.63
N GLY A 65 -26.13 38.85 30.04
CA GLY A 65 -26.53 40.10 30.69
C GLY A 65 -26.09 40.23 32.15
N ASN A 66 -24.80 39.98 32.46
CA ASN A 66 -24.13 40.04 33.77
C ASN A 66 -24.18 38.78 34.67
N ASN A 67 -24.66 37.62 34.20
CA ASN A 67 -24.77 36.39 35.01
C ASN A 67 -23.92 35.21 34.49
N GLY A 68 -22.70 35.48 34.02
CA GLY A 68 -21.63 34.50 33.73
C GLY A 68 -22.07 33.19 33.05
N SER A 69 -22.02 33.13 31.73
CA SER A 69 -22.26 31.87 31.00
C SER A 69 -21.03 30.97 31.01
N ASN A 70 -21.22 29.67 31.23
CA ASN A 70 -20.18 28.64 31.22
C ASN A 70 -20.18 27.88 29.89
N VAL A 71 -19.87 28.58 28.80
CA VAL A 71 -19.79 27.97 27.47
C VAL A 71 -18.54 27.10 27.38
N ILE A 72 -18.69 25.85 26.95
CA ILE A 72 -17.59 24.90 26.78
C ILE A 72 -17.41 24.63 25.30
N ILE A 73 -16.19 24.80 24.79
CA ILE A 73 -15.81 24.52 23.40
C ILE A 73 -14.63 23.56 23.40
N ASN A 74 -14.81 22.35 22.86
CA ASN A 74 -13.72 21.38 22.75
C ASN A 74 -13.59 20.87 21.31
N ASN A 75 -12.35 20.59 20.87
CA ASN A 75 -12.09 19.93 19.60
C ASN A 75 -12.70 20.67 18.39
N CYS A 76 -12.82 21.99 18.45
CA CYS A 76 -13.47 22.77 17.40
C CYS A 76 -12.44 23.47 16.51
N THR A 77 -12.80 23.66 15.25
CA THR A 77 -12.00 24.41 14.28
C THR A 77 -12.75 25.65 13.82
N PHE A 78 -12.13 26.81 13.97
CA PHE A 78 -12.59 28.10 13.47
C PHE A 78 -11.68 28.50 12.31
N ASN A 79 -12.15 28.29 11.09
CA ASN A 79 -11.38 28.55 9.89
C ASN A 79 -11.99 29.66 9.03
N ALA A 80 -11.17 30.60 8.56
CA ALA A 80 -11.54 31.60 7.55
C ALA A 80 -12.79 32.46 7.88
N ASN A 81 -13.20 32.55 9.15
CA ASN A 81 -14.34 33.37 9.52
C ASN A 81 -13.98 34.85 9.49
N THR A 82 -14.97 35.71 9.23
CA THR A 82 -14.76 37.15 9.07
C THR A 82 -15.68 37.96 9.97
N ALA A 83 -15.13 38.92 10.72
CA ALA A 83 -15.95 39.86 11.49
C ALA A 83 -15.30 41.23 11.72
N ASN A 84 -16.03 42.20 12.24
CA ASN A 84 -15.41 43.44 12.70
C ASN A 84 -14.65 43.18 14.02
N TYR A 85 -15.24 42.41 14.93
CA TYR A 85 -14.63 42.01 16.21
C TYR A 85 -14.79 40.51 16.47
N GLY A 86 -13.70 39.84 16.87
CA GLY A 86 -13.77 38.43 17.28
C GLY A 86 -14.12 37.48 16.12
N ALA A 87 -13.35 37.46 15.03
CA ALA A 87 -13.79 36.76 13.82
C ALA A 87 -14.00 35.25 14.03
N GLY A 88 -13.14 34.58 14.80
CA GLY A 88 -13.46 33.25 15.33
C GLY A 88 -14.55 33.31 16.40
N ILE A 89 -14.25 33.95 17.53
CA ILE A 89 -15.18 34.06 18.67
C ILE A 89 -15.25 35.49 19.23
N TYR A 90 -16.46 35.96 19.51
CA TYR A 90 -16.70 37.19 20.27
C TYR A 90 -17.36 36.89 21.63
N ASN A 91 -16.74 37.33 22.72
CA ASN A 91 -17.23 37.12 24.09
C ASN A 91 -17.56 38.45 24.77
N PHE A 92 -18.78 38.56 25.28
CA PHE A 92 -19.29 39.71 26.00
C PHE A 92 -19.95 39.28 27.32
N TYR A 93 -19.30 39.61 28.45
CA TYR A 93 -19.71 39.12 29.78
C TYR A 93 -19.84 37.59 29.88
N SER A 94 -19.09 36.85 29.07
CA SER A 94 -19.12 35.38 29.00
C SER A 94 -17.70 34.84 28.99
N SER A 95 -17.38 33.90 29.88
CA SER A 95 -16.01 33.42 30.08
C SER A 95 -15.90 31.95 29.65
N PRO A 96 -15.78 31.66 28.35
CA PRO A 96 -15.80 30.30 27.85
C PRO A 96 -14.55 29.51 28.26
N THR A 97 -14.72 28.20 28.35
CA THR A 97 -13.62 27.24 28.44
C THR A 97 -13.39 26.62 27.07
N ILE A 98 -12.18 26.80 26.52
CA ILE A 98 -11.84 26.38 25.16
C ILE A 98 -10.65 25.43 25.24
N ARG A 99 -10.82 24.21 24.71
CA ARG A 99 -9.78 23.17 24.72
C ARG A 99 -9.54 22.58 23.34
N ASN A 100 -8.28 22.25 23.06
CA ASN A 100 -7.92 21.38 21.93
C ASN A 100 -8.52 21.85 20.60
N SER A 101 -8.50 23.17 20.36
CA SER A 101 -9.22 23.81 19.26
C SER A 101 -8.26 24.59 18.36
N VAL A 102 -8.60 24.67 17.08
CA VAL A 102 -7.80 25.34 16.04
C VAL A 102 -8.50 26.62 15.60
N PHE A 103 -7.74 27.70 15.49
CA PHE A 103 -8.15 28.96 14.89
C PHE A 103 -7.21 29.23 13.73
N SER A 104 -7.69 29.12 12.50
CA SER A 104 -6.88 29.28 11.31
C SER A 104 -7.48 30.33 10.37
N SER A 105 -6.65 31.21 9.83
CA SER A 105 -7.04 32.12 8.73
C SER A 105 -8.25 33.04 9.00
N ASN A 106 -8.68 33.23 10.25
CA ASN A 106 -9.80 34.13 10.57
C ASN A 106 -9.38 35.58 10.35
N SER A 107 -10.25 36.40 9.78
CA SER A 107 -9.91 37.75 9.33
C SER A 107 -10.85 38.81 9.89
N ILE A 108 -10.35 40.04 10.03
CA ILE A 108 -11.18 41.17 10.43
C ILE A 108 -11.20 42.26 9.38
N SER A 109 -12.31 42.97 9.31
CA SER A 109 -12.55 44.10 8.40
C SER A 109 -12.09 45.45 8.99
N GLU A 110 -12.51 45.76 10.23
CA GLU A 110 -12.33 47.11 10.80
C GLU A 110 -11.88 47.16 12.28
N GLY A 111 -12.09 46.11 13.08
CA GLY A 111 -11.85 46.14 14.54
C GLY A 111 -10.60 45.40 15.02
N THR A 112 -10.75 44.44 15.95
CA THR A 112 -9.64 43.66 16.54
C THR A 112 -10.11 42.29 17.06
N GLY A 113 -9.15 41.41 17.42
CA GLY A 113 -9.42 40.04 17.84
C GLY A 113 -9.76 39.13 16.67
N SER A 114 -8.80 38.89 15.76
CA SER A 114 -9.04 38.03 14.59
C SER A 114 -9.33 36.58 14.98
N GLY A 115 -8.62 36.03 15.97
CA GLY A 115 -8.99 34.76 16.59
C GLY A 115 -10.17 34.95 17.54
N MET A 116 -10.02 35.86 18.51
CA MET A 116 -11.05 36.07 19.53
C MET A 116 -10.97 37.46 20.19
N TYR A 117 -12.15 37.98 20.54
CA TYR A 117 -12.33 39.25 21.24
C TYR A 117 -13.06 39.04 22.57
N ASN A 118 -12.50 39.55 23.66
CA ASN A 118 -13.00 39.36 25.02
C ASN A 118 -13.29 40.69 25.72
N ASN A 119 -14.57 40.95 26.01
CA ASN A 119 -15.00 42.15 26.72
C ASN A 119 -15.77 41.79 28.00
N ASN A 120 -15.31 42.30 29.14
CA ASN A 120 -15.76 41.90 30.48
C ASN A 120 -15.77 40.37 30.66
N SER A 121 -14.80 39.68 30.07
CA SER A 121 -14.80 38.22 29.91
C SER A 121 -13.42 37.65 30.23
N SER A 122 -13.37 36.50 30.90
CA SER A 122 -12.12 35.87 31.34
C SER A 122 -12.01 34.40 30.90
N PRO A 123 -11.86 34.11 29.59
CA PRO A 123 -11.80 32.75 29.06
C PRO A 123 -10.61 31.94 29.61
N SER A 124 -10.77 30.62 29.59
CA SER A 124 -9.70 29.64 29.81
C SER A 124 -9.39 28.94 28.48
N ILE A 125 -8.16 29.05 27.99
CA ILE A 125 -7.75 28.52 26.68
C ILE A 125 -6.58 27.54 26.89
N THR A 126 -6.79 26.26 26.55
CA THR A 126 -5.78 25.21 26.75
C THR A 126 -5.61 24.33 25.53
N ASN A 127 -4.37 24.00 25.15
CA ASN A 127 -4.05 23.11 24.02
C ASN A 127 -4.63 23.63 22.69
N CYS A 128 -4.57 24.94 22.42
CA CYS A 128 -5.15 25.50 21.20
C CYS A 128 -4.07 26.00 20.25
N THR A 129 -4.33 25.89 18.95
CA THR A 129 -3.44 26.41 17.90
C THR A 129 -4.09 27.59 17.18
N PHE A 130 -3.41 28.72 17.15
CA PHE A 130 -3.80 29.93 16.43
C PHE A 130 -2.77 30.17 15.32
N ASN A 131 -3.18 29.98 14.07
CA ASN A 131 -2.30 30.11 12.91
C ASN A 131 -2.88 31.07 11.86
N GLY A 132 -2.09 32.03 11.39
CA GLY A 132 -2.46 32.85 10.21
C GLY A 132 -3.71 33.72 10.39
N ASN A 133 -4.10 34.07 11.61
CA ASN A 133 -5.31 34.87 11.86
C ASN A 133 -5.03 36.39 11.68
N GLY A 134 -5.79 37.04 10.80
CA GLY A 134 -5.92 38.49 10.65
C GLY A 134 -5.13 39.12 9.50
N PRO A 135 -5.58 40.26 8.92
CA PRO A 135 -4.75 41.11 8.07
C PRO A 135 -3.88 42.09 8.89
N ALA A 136 -3.03 42.88 8.19
CA ALA A 136 -1.93 43.73 8.69
C ALA A 136 -2.19 44.75 9.82
N PHE A 137 -3.41 44.83 10.37
CA PHE A 137 -3.79 45.78 11.41
C PHE A 137 -4.40 45.18 12.70
N SER A 138 -4.51 43.86 12.84
CA SER A 138 -5.31 43.21 13.91
C SER A 138 -4.49 42.63 15.09
N VAL A 139 -5.12 42.24 16.19
CA VAL A 139 -4.53 41.36 17.23
C VAL A 139 -5.26 40.02 17.17
N VAL A 140 -4.58 38.89 17.41
CA VAL A 140 -5.23 37.56 17.40
C VAL A 140 -6.17 37.40 18.59
N LEU A 141 -5.69 37.67 19.80
CA LEU A 141 -6.47 37.66 21.04
C LEU A 141 -6.52 39.03 21.70
N PHE A 142 -7.70 39.64 21.75
CA PHE A 142 -7.90 40.95 22.38
C PHE A 142 -8.66 40.84 23.71
N TYR A 143 -8.14 41.48 24.76
CA TYR A 143 -8.77 41.57 26.09
C TYR A 143 -9.03 43.04 26.48
N GLY A 144 -10.30 43.40 26.64
CA GLY A 144 -10.76 44.74 27.05
C GLY A 144 -10.57 45.08 28.53
N ASN A 145 -11.10 46.24 28.96
CA ASN A 145 -10.74 46.90 30.24
C ASN A 145 -11.17 46.18 31.55
N ASN A 146 -11.95 45.10 31.49
CA ASN A 146 -12.27 44.24 32.64
C ASN A 146 -12.20 42.74 32.26
N SER A 147 -11.30 42.37 31.36
CA SER A 147 -11.15 41.00 30.85
C SER A 147 -9.85 40.38 31.35
N GLY A 148 -9.87 39.12 31.77
CA GLY A 148 -8.70 38.38 32.28
C GLY A 148 -8.63 36.99 31.68
N GLY A 149 -8.07 36.00 32.39
CA GLY A 149 -8.15 34.59 31.99
C GLY A 149 -6.85 33.81 32.12
N GLU A 150 -6.84 32.62 31.53
CA GLU A 150 -5.67 31.74 31.48
C GLU A 150 -5.46 31.22 30.05
N ILE A 151 -4.22 31.26 29.58
CA ILE A 151 -3.77 30.66 28.32
C ILE A 151 -2.61 29.73 28.65
N LYS A 152 -2.73 28.46 28.26
CA LYS A 152 -1.71 27.44 28.56
C LYS A 152 -1.63 26.37 27.49
N ASN A 153 -0.44 25.85 27.22
CA ASN A 153 -0.18 24.83 26.20
C ASN A 153 -0.64 25.23 24.80
N CYS A 154 -0.53 26.51 24.43
CA CYS A 154 -1.05 27.02 23.15
C CYS A 154 0.07 27.37 22.17
N ILE A 155 -0.24 27.36 20.88
CA ILE A 155 0.63 27.88 19.82
C ILE A 155 -0.02 29.10 19.19
N PHE A 156 0.72 30.20 19.10
CA PHE A 156 0.40 31.39 18.33
C PHE A 156 1.50 31.61 17.30
N TYR A 157 1.16 31.44 16.02
CA TYR A 157 2.15 31.45 14.95
C TYR A 157 1.67 32.09 13.65
N LYS A 158 2.62 32.71 12.94
CA LYS A 158 2.45 33.35 11.61
C LYS A 158 1.41 34.47 11.63
N TYR A 159 1.61 35.41 12.54
CA TYR A 159 0.90 36.68 12.55
C TYR A 159 1.37 37.60 11.41
N ILE A 160 0.44 38.23 10.69
CA ILE A 160 0.71 39.02 9.46
C ILE A 160 0.61 40.53 9.73
N GLY A 161 0.94 41.02 10.94
CA GLY A 161 0.88 42.46 11.28
C GLY A 161 2.14 43.25 10.94
N SER A 162 1.98 44.53 10.58
CA SER A 162 3.07 45.37 10.05
C SER A 162 3.59 46.48 10.99
N SER A 163 3.32 46.46 12.30
CA SER A 163 3.88 47.50 13.20
C SER A 163 4.08 47.08 14.66
N ALA A 164 5.03 47.74 15.33
CA ALA A 164 5.63 47.42 16.63
C ALA A 164 4.72 47.49 17.89
N ASN A 165 3.40 47.63 17.74
CA ASN A 165 2.43 47.73 18.85
C ASN A 165 1.28 46.73 18.72
N ARG A 166 1.44 45.65 17.95
CA ARG A 166 0.35 44.71 17.61
C ARG A 166 0.86 43.28 17.68
N ASN A 167 0.70 42.68 18.84
CA ASN A 167 1.20 41.33 19.15
C ASN A 167 0.10 40.29 18.94
N ASN A 168 0.45 39.01 19.02
CA ASN A 168 -0.54 37.92 19.06
C ASN A 168 -1.60 38.11 20.15
N ILE A 169 -1.19 38.61 21.33
CA ILE A 169 -2.04 38.78 22.50
C ILE A 169 -1.93 40.23 22.99
N TYR A 170 -3.08 40.89 23.13
CA TYR A 170 -3.15 42.24 23.67
C TYR A 170 -4.16 42.33 24.81
N LYS A 171 -3.78 43.09 25.85
CA LYS A 171 -4.62 43.38 27.01
C LYS A 171 -4.61 44.87 27.37
N ALA A 172 -5.80 45.46 27.49
CA ALA A 172 -6.00 46.90 27.66
C ALA A 172 -5.77 47.42 29.09
N SER A 173 -6.03 46.62 30.13
CA SER A 173 -5.89 46.99 31.55
C SER A 173 -5.22 45.88 32.37
N ALA A 174 -4.55 46.19 33.47
CA ALA A 174 -3.83 45.19 34.29
C ALA A 174 -4.76 44.27 35.11
N THR A 175 -5.98 44.72 35.44
CA THR A 175 -6.93 43.97 36.28
C THR A 175 -8.25 43.74 35.54
N PRO A 176 -8.83 42.53 35.56
CA PRO A 176 -8.34 41.28 36.19
C PRO A 176 -7.16 40.66 35.40
N THR A 177 -6.35 39.81 36.04
CA THR A 177 -5.11 39.26 35.46
C THR A 177 -5.38 38.31 34.27
N LEU A 178 -4.51 38.37 33.25
CA LEU A 178 -4.41 37.35 32.19
C LEU A 178 -3.08 36.62 32.38
N ASN A 179 -3.13 35.32 32.68
CA ASN A 179 -1.93 34.48 32.82
C ASN A 179 -1.65 33.74 31.53
N VAL A 180 -0.42 33.80 31.03
CA VAL A 180 0.02 33.06 29.84
C VAL A 180 1.27 32.27 30.19
N SER A 181 1.28 30.96 29.96
CA SER A 181 2.40 30.06 30.29
C SER A 181 2.45 28.86 29.34
N TYR A 182 3.61 28.19 29.25
CA TYR A 182 3.81 26.98 28.45
C TYR A 182 3.21 27.12 27.05
N SER A 183 3.69 28.07 26.25
CA SER A 183 3.07 28.41 24.97
C SER A 183 4.11 28.94 24.00
N ILE A 184 3.92 28.69 22.72
CA ILE A 184 4.68 29.35 21.65
C ILE A 184 3.96 30.64 21.29
N VAL A 185 4.66 31.77 21.35
CA VAL A 185 4.19 33.08 20.89
C VAL A 185 5.30 33.70 20.04
N ASP A 186 5.17 33.63 18.71
CA ASP A 186 6.21 34.11 17.80
C ASP A 186 6.39 35.64 17.81
N ASP A 187 5.30 36.38 18.02
CA ASP A 187 5.30 37.83 18.22
C ASP A 187 4.97 38.18 19.68
N TYR A 188 5.98 38.00 20.54
CA TYR A 188 5.92 38.17 21.99
C TYR A 188 6.31 39.60 22.42
N ASP A 189 5.46 40.28 23.18
CA ASP A 189 5.73 41.60 23.75
C ASP A 189 5.86 41.55 25.27
N ALA A 190 7.12 41.52 25.70
CA ALA A 190 7.51 41.57 27.10
C ALA A 190 7.16 42.90 27.79
N THR A 191 6.88 43.96 27.02
CA THR A 191 6.68 45.32 27.55
C THR A 191 5.24 45.60 27.95
N ASN A 192 4.27 44.78 27.50
CA ASN A 192 2.89 44.85 27.96
C ASN A 192 2.77 44.33 29.40
N SER A 193 2.92 45.24 30.38
CA SER A 193 2.82 44.95 31.82
C SER A 193 1.42 44.52 32.27
N ASN A 194 0.42 44.50 31.39
CA ASN A 194 -0.92 44.05 31.72
C ASN A 194 -1.08 42.53 31.62
N ILE A 195 -0.13 41.81 30.99
CA ILE A 195 -0.13 40.35 30.85
C ILE A 195 0.85 39.75 31.85
N ALA A 196 0.41 38.75 32.62
CA ALA A 196 1.25 37.98 33.51
C ALA A 196 1.87 36.80 32.75
N TRP A 197 3.08 37.00 32.23
CA TRP A 197 3.85 35.96 31.56
C TRP A 197 4.49 35.00 32.56
N GLY A 198 4.13 33.73 32.50
CA GLY A 198 4.63 32.63 33.34
C GLY A 198 5.78 31.85 32.69
N ALA A 199 6.11 30.69 33.26
CA ALA A 199 7.16 29.80 32.75
C ALA A 199 6.78 29.17 31.38
N GLY A 200 7.78 28.71 30.63
CA GLY A 200 7.58 27.91 29.41
C GLY A 200 7.13 28.70 28.17
N ILE A 201 7.39 30.00 28.11
CA ILE A 201 7.12 30.80 26.90
C ILE A 201 8.26 30.60 25.90
N LEU A 202 7.92 30.18 24.68
CA LEU A 202 8.83 29.98 23.57
C LEU A 202 8.50 30.96 22.44
N THR A 203 9.51 31.41 21.70
CA THR A 203 9.36 32.30 20.52
C THR A 203 9.81 31.65 19.22
N SER A 204 10.14 30.36 19.27
CA SER A 204 10.64 29.57 18.14
C SER A 204 9.52 29.14 17.21
N ASN A 205 9.83 28.99 15.92
CA ASN A 205 8.93 28.42 14.91
C ASN A 205 8.45 27.01 15.36
N PRO A 206 7.13 26.73 15.41
CA PRO A 206 6.57 25.45 15.80
C PRO A 206 6.78 24.33 14.76
N LEU A 207 7.35 24.63 13.59
CA LEU A 207 7.67 23.67 12.53
C LEU A 207 6.46 22.80 12.12
N PHE A 208 5.36 23.45 11.74
CA PHE A 208 4.20 22.75 11.17
C PHE A 208 4.55 22.02 9.86
N VAL A 209 3.94 20.85 9.64
CA VAL A 209 4.20 19.94 8.50
C VAL A 209 3.96 20.63 7.17
N ASN A 210 2.84 21.33 7.00
CA ASN A 210 2.53 22.10 5.82
C ASN A 210 1.63 23.31 6.13
N ILE A 211 2.24 24.40 6.55
CA ILE A 211 1.51 25.63 6.90
C ILE A 211 0.80 26.31 5.72
N ALA A 212 1.12 25.94 4.48
CA ALA A 212 0.44 26.46 3.30
C ALA A 212 -0.90 25.74 3.04
N ASP A 213 -1.08 24.58 3.64
CA ASP A 213 -2.23 23.70 3.49
C ASP A 213 -2.70 23.20 4.88
N PRO A 214 -3.30 24.08 5.70
CA PRO A 214 -3.53 23.81 7.12
C PRO A 214 -4.41 22.59 7.43
N ASP A 215 -5.31 22.25 6.52
CA ASP A 215 -6.27 21.13 6.53
C ASP A 215 -5.80 19.92 5.72
N GLY A 216 -4.53 19.90 5.30
CA GLY A 216 -3.95 18.72 4.67
C GLY A 216 -4.46 18.44 3.26
N ALA A 217 -4.01 17.32 2.71
CA ALA A 217 -4.26 16.96 1.32
C ALA A 217 -5.73 16.55 1.09
N ASP A 218 -6.42 16.09 2.12
CA ASP A 218 -7.83 15.72 2.07
C ASP A 218 -8.77 16.95 2.16
N ASN A 219 -8.27 18.14 2.52
CA ASN A 219 -9.02 19.38 2.75
C ASN A 219 -10.05 19.25 3.89
N ILE A 220 -9.74 18.46 4.91
CA ILE A 220 -10.60 18.22 6.07
C ILE A 220 -9.81 18.46 7.35
N PHE A 221 -10.12 19.52 8.09
CA PHE A 221 -9.52 19.74 9.41
C PHE A 221 -9.84 18.62 10.40
N GLY A 222 -8.87 18.32 11.27
CA GLY A 222 -8.99 17.33 12.32
C GLY A 222 -8.65 15.92 11.85
N THR A 223 -7.91 15.78 10.74
CA THR A 223 -7.40 14.51 10.22
C THR A 223 -5.88 14.43 10.38
N ALA A 224 -5.34 13.23 10.19
CA ALA A 224 -3.92 12.97 10.42
C ALA A 224 -2.98 13.69 9.43
N ASP A 225 -3.50 14.16 8.30
CA ASP A 225 -2.73 14.90 7.28
C ASP A 225 -2.81 16.42 7.43
N ASP A 226 -3.54 16.93 8.44
CA ASP A 226 -3.59 18.36 8.77
C ASP A 226 -2.19 18.99 8.75
N GLY A 227 -2.00 19.99 7.89
CA GLY A 227 -0.72 20.67 7.73
C GLY A 227 -0.28 21.45 8.98
N LEU A 228 -1.20 21.73 9.92
CA LEU A 228 -0.90 22.30 11.23
C LEU A 228 -0.43 21.29 12.27
N SER A 229 -0.33 20.00 11.92
CA SER A 229 0.41 19.02 12.72
C SER A 229 1.86 19.46 12.86
N ILE A 230 2.45 19.21 14.03
CA ILE A 230 3.84 19.58 14.30
C ILE A 230 4.80 18.51 13.76
N SER A 231 5.93 18.94 13.20
CA SER A 231 6.97 18.03 12.72
C SER A 231 7.90 17.57 13.84
N TRP A 232 8.59 16.46 13.61
CA TRP A 232 9.41 15.69 14.55
C TRP A 232 10.60 16.40 15.23
N CYS A 233 10.99 17.59 14.78
CA CYS A 233 11.97 18.43 15.47
C CYS A 233 11.37 19.75 15.99
N SER A 234 10.04 19.81 16.11
CA SER A 234 9.31 20.96 16.61
C SER A 234 9.68 21.28 18.06
N PRO A 235 9.92 22.56 18.41
CA PRO A 235 10.08 23.00 19.79
C PRO A 235 8.79 22.89 20.61
N ALA A 236 7.65 22.60 19.97
CA ALA A 236 6.38 22.33 20.64
C ALA A 236 6.36 20.93 21.29
N ILE A 237 7.22 20.02 20.84
CA ILE A 237 7.23 18.63 21.31
C ILE A 237 7.66 18.57 22.77
N ASN A 238 6.83 17.95 23.61
CA ASN A 238 7.02 17.75 25.04
C ASN A 238 7.30 19.04 25.83
N ALA A 239 6.82 20.19 25.36
CA ALA A 239 7.11 21.50 25.95
C ALA A 239 5.95 22.08 26.80
N GLY A 240 4.82 21.39 26.88
CA GLY A 240 3.63 21.79 27.63
C GLY A 240 3.70 21.50 29.13
N ASP A 241 2.80 22.14 29.88
CA ASP A 241 2.54 21.87 31.29
C ASP A 241 1.72 20.59 31.44
N PRO A 242 2.23 19.56 32.14
CA PRO A 242 1.48 18.33 32.37
C PRO A 242 0.40 18.44 33.45
N ALA A 243 0.38 19.52 34.24
CA ALA A 243 -0.62 19.73 35.28
C ALA A 243 -1.97 20.26 34.75
N VAL A 244 -2.09 20.46 33.43
CA VAL A 244 -3.31 20.97 32.79
C VAL A 244 -4.34 19.85 32.62
N ASN A 245 -5.60 20.14 32.93
CA ASN A 245 -6.73 19.31 32.54
C ASN A 245 -6.92 19.34 31.02
N SER A 246 -6.14 18.50 30.34
CA SER A 246 -6.15 18.30 28.89
C SER A 246 -7.15 17.21 28.49
N PRO A 247 -7.79 17.30 27.31
CA PRO A 247 -8.47 16.16 26.71
C PRO A 247 -7.50 14.98 26.52
N THR A 248 -8.03 13.76 26.59
CA THR A 248 -7.22 12.53 26.44
C THR A 248 -6.67 12.34 25.03
N THR A 249 -7.23 13.06 24.06
CA THR A 249 -6.80 13.03 22.66
C THR A 249 -6.53 14.44 22.14
N ASP A 250 -5.73 14.54 21.09
CA ASP A 250 -5.53 15.74 20.30
C ASP A 250 -6.72 15.99 19.36
N ILE A 251 -6.66 17.04 18.52
CA ILE A 251 -7.79 17.43 17.66
C ILE A 251 -8.09 16.40 16.56
N THR A 252 -7.13 15.55 16.22
CA THR A 252 -7.27 14.49 15.22
C THR A 252 -7.75 13.16 15.81
N GLY A 253 -7.92 13.11 17.13
CA GLY A 253 -8.39 11.95 17.86
C GLY A 253 -7.28 11.01 18.34
N PHE A 254 -6.01 11.34 18.10
CA PHE A 254 -4.91 10.55 18.65
C PHE A 254 -4.71 10.83 20.13
N THR A 255 -4.29 9.82 20.89
CA THR A 255 -4.02 9.99 22.33
C THR A 255 -2.87 10.97 22.54
N ARG A 256 -3.04 11.92 23.47
CA ARG A 256 -1.92 12.79 23.88
C ARG A 256 -0.90 11.95 24.66
N GLY A 257 0.37 12.02 24.24
CA GLY A 257 1.44 11.11 24.59
C GLY A 257 2.10 11.39 25.95
N ILE A 258 3.39 11.06 26.04
CA ILE A 258 4.20 11.10 27.25
C ILE A 258 4.22 12.51 27.83
N VAL A 259 3.86 12.65 29.11
CA VAL A 259 4.04 13.88 29.90
C VAL A 259 5.51 14.32 29.88
N PRO A 260 5.84 15.56 29.47
CA PRO A 260 4.96 16.72 29.22
C PRO A 260 4.24 16.71 27.86
N TYR A 261 3.00 17.23 27.78
CA TYR A 261 2.22 17.29 26.53
C TYR A 261 2.87 18.20 25.47
N ASP A 262 2.54 17.98 24.20
CA ASP A 262 2.91 18.91 23.14
C ASP A 262 2.10 20.21 23.23
N LEU A 263 2.73 21.32 22.83
CA LEU A 263 2.05 22.60 22.73
C LEU A 263 1.07 22.61 21.55
N GLY A 264 -0.11 23.20 21.74
CA GLY A 264 -1.13 23.37 20.69
C GLY A 264 -2.18 22.26 20.63
N ALA A 265 -2.99 22.29 19.57
CA ALA A 265 -4.13 21.39 19.35
C ALA A 265 -3.75 20.00 18.82
N TYR A 266 -2.53 19.84 18.32
CA TYR A 266 -2.01 18.60 17.74
C TYR A 266 -0.98 17.97 18.67
N GLU A 267 -0.90 16.64 18.65
CA GLU A 267 0.18 15.88 19.29
C GLU A 267 1.04 15.22 18.20
N PHE A 268 2.34 15.08 18.44
CA PHE A 268 3.28 14.41 17.57
C PHE A 268 3.30 12.91 17.83
N HIS A 269 3.10 12.09 16.78
CA HIS A 269 3.07 10.62 16.90
C HIS A 269 4.25 9.90 16.23
N GLY A 270 5.27 10.62 15.76
CA GLY A 270 6.44 10.00 15.15
C GLY A 270 7.49 9.53 16.16
N ALA A 271 8.37 8.61 15.76
CA ALA A 271 9.56 8.24 16.54
C ALA A 271 10.71 9.21 16.25
N THR A 272 11.46 9.60 17.29
CA THR A 272 12.72 10.34 17.13
C THR A 272 13.75 9.45 16.42
N PRO A 273 14.46 9.92 15.37
CA PRO A 273 15.47 9.07 14.72
C PRO A 273 16.59 8.71 15.69
N THR A 274 16.81 7.41 15.83
CA THR A 274 17.97 6.86 16.52
C THR A 274 19.22 7.07 15.65
N VAL A 275 20.39 7.19 16.29
CA VAL A 275 21.67 7.24 15.58
C VAL A 275 21.84 6.06 14.61
N PRO A 276 22.58 6.21 13.49
CA PRO A 276 22.78 5.14 12.52
C PRO A 276 23.32 3.85 13.16
N ILE A 277 22.73 2.71 12.79
CA ILE A 277 23.11 1.37 13.28
C ILE A 277 23.93 0.60 12.25
N GLY A 278 24.71 -0.39 12.69
CA GLY A 278 25.51 -1.25 11.81
C GLY A 278 26.90 -0.73 11.44
N THR A 279 27.43 0.28 12.15
CA THR A 279 28.76 0.84 11.91
C THR A 279 29.86 -0.03 12.53
N LEU A 280 30.89 -0.37 11.75
CA LEU A 280 32.04 -1.16 12.23
C LEU A 280 33.36 -0.49 11.88
N ASN A 281 34.25 -0.35 12.87
CA ASN A 281 35.62 0.08 12.64
C ASN A 281 36.37 -0.96 11.79
N SER A 282 37.23 -0.49 10.90
CA SER A 282 37.96 -1.35 9.96
C SER A 282 39.46 -1.12 10.03
N THR A 283 40.24 -2.15 9.72
CA THR A 283 41.70 -2.06 9.64
C THR A 283 42.14 -2.60 8.27
N ILE A 284 42.86 -1.80 7.50
CA ILE A 284 43.31 -2.15 6.14
C ILE A 284 44.81 -1.88 5.95
N CYS A 285 45.41 -2.44 4.90
CA CYS A 285 46.80 -2.14 4.54
C CYS A 285 46.92 -0.80 3.83
N SER A 286 48.05 -0.12 3.99
CA SER A 286 48.32 1.18 3.34
C SER A 286 48.13 1.09 1.82
N GLY A 287 47.28 1.98 1.29
CA GLY A 287 46.93 2.08 -0.12
C GLY A 287 45.65 1.34 -0.53
N ALA A 288 44.97 0.63 0.39
CA ALA A 288 43.72 -0.06 0.11
C ALA A 288 42.47 0.83 0.34
N THR A 289 41.31 0.35 -0.12
CA THR A 289 39.97 0.91 0.17
C THR A 289 39.18 -0.01 1.10
N VAL A 290 38.13 0.51 1.73
CA VAL A 290 37.17 -0.27 2.54
C VAL A 290 35.73 0.18 2.27
N SER A 291 34.79 -0.74 2.39
CA SER A 291 33.35 -0.49 2.25
C SER A 291 32.73 -0.32 3.64
N LEU A 292 32.29 0.90 3.96
CA LEU A 292 31.67 1.25 5.24
C LEU A 292 30.14 1.27 5.08
N SER A 293 29.43 0.57 5.95
CA SER A 293 27.97 0.50 5.94
C SER A 293 27.38 1.12 7.20
N ALA A 294 26.23 1.75 7.04
CA ALA A 294 25.35 2.18 8.11
C ALA A 294 23.90 2.10 7.61
N THR A 295 22.96 1.90 8.52
CA THR A 295 21.54 1.91 8.21
C THR A 295 20.81 2.87 9.13
N CYS A 296 19.88 3.63 8.55
CA CYS A 296 18.96 4.49 9.27
C CYS A 296 17.59 3.82 9.31
N GLU A 297 16.98 3.75 10.48
CA GLU A 297 15.58 3.31 10.60
C GLU A 297 14.62 4.34 9.98
N ILE A 298 14.96 5.64 10.09
CA ILE A 298 14.22 6.77 9.51
C ILE A 298 15.23 7.80 8.96
N GLY A 299 15.00 8.28 7.73
CA GLY A 299 15.87 9.22 7.03
C GLY A 299 16.96 8.56 6.17
N ASN A 300 17.73 9.37 5.45
CA ASN A 300 18.81 8.93 4.57
C ASN A 300 20.16 8.96 5.29
N VAL A 301 21.03 8.01 4.97
CA VAL A 301 22.40 7.96 5.50
C VAL A 301 23.24 9.06 4.87
N ALA A 302 23.93 9.84 5.69
CA ALA A 302 24.88 10.86 5.23
C ALA A 302 26.24 10.68 5.93
N TRP A 303 27.28 10.45 5.13
CA TRP A 303 28.67 10.30 5.57
C TRP A 303 29.43 11.61 5.42
N TYR A 304 30.20 11.93 6.45
CA TYR A 304 30.99 13.14 6.58
C TYR A 304 32.46 12.80 6.86
N GLY A 305 33.34 13.70 6.45
CA GLY A 305 34.74 13.66 6.85
C GLY A 305 34.93 13.88 8.35
N SER A 306 36.18 13.86 8.80
CA SER A 306 36.55 14.07 10.21
C SER A 306 36.16 15.44 10.78
N ASN A 307 35.87 16.43 9.92
CA ASN A 307 35.51 17.80 10.29
C ASN A 307 34.00 18.03 10.50
N LEU A 308 33.18 16.98 10.44
CA LEU A 308 31.71 16.99 10.65
C LEU A 308 30.89 17.91 9.72
N THR A 309 31.52 18.56 8.74
CA THR A 309 30.90 19.59 7.90
C THR A 309 31.01 19.28 6.41
N THR A 310 32.04 18.51 6.01
CA THR A 310 32.21 18.07 4.62
C THR A 310 31.49 16.76 4.38
N LEU A 311 30.37 16.82 3.66
CA LEU A 311 29.66 15.63 3.16
C LEU A 311 30.53 14.90 2.14
N VAL A 312 30.78 13.60 2.36
CA VAL A 312 31.62 12.76 1.50
C VAL A 312 30.81 11.70 0.75
N SER A 313 29.62 11.32 1.23
CA SER A 313 28.72 10.38 0.55
C SER A 313 27.32 10.38 1.17
N THR A 314 26.28 10.08 0.38
CA THR A 314 24.91 9.82 0.85
C THR A 314 24.44 8.37 0.59
N VAL A 315 25.35 7.51 0.13
CA VAL A 315 25.06 6.10 -0.18
C VAL A 315 25.63 5.18 0.90
N SER A 316 24.95 4.04 1.10
CA SER A 316 25.38 2.94 1.98
C SER A 316 25.27 1.62 1.21
N PRO A 317 26.37 0.86 1.01
CA PRO A 317 27.70 1.12 1.56
C PRO A 317 28.47 2.26 0.86
N PHE A 318 29.27 2.99 1.63
CA PHE A 318 30.24 3.99 1.16
C PHE A 318 31.63 3.36 1.01
N VAL A 319 32.20 3.40 -0.19
CA VAL A 319 33.57 2.92 -0.44
C VAL A 319 34.56 4.08 -0.28
N THR A 320 35.53 3.92 0.62
CA THR A 320 36.56 4.95 0.86
C THR A 320 37.50 5.11 -0.34
N PRO A 321 38.14 6.29 -0.53
CA PRO A 321 39.33 6.39 -1.38
C PRO A 321 40.50 5.54 -0.80
N ASN A 322 41.58 5.38 -1.57
CA ASN A 322 42.79 4.71 -1.11
C ASN A 322 43.40 5.46 0.08
N LEU A 323 43.56 4.78 1.22
CA LEU A 323 44.04 5.40 2.46
C LEU A 323 45.49 4.99 2.76
N THR A 324 46.36 5.98 2.98
CA THR A 324 47.76 5.79 3.39
C THR A 324 48.00 6.18 4.86
N SER A 325 47.00 6.75 5.53
CA SER A 325 47.02 7.11 6.95
C SER A 325 45.64 6.88 7.60
N ALA A 326 45.63 6.68 8.92
CA ALA A 326 44.40 6.42 9.66
C ALA A 326 43.42 7.59 9.52
N THR A 327 42.15 7.28 9.24
CA THR A 327 41.11 8.26 8.90
C THR A 327 39.81 7.94 9.62
N THR A 328 39.13 8.97 10.14
CA THR A 328 37.80 8.85 10.77
C THR A 328 36.74 9.44 9.85
N TYR A 329 35.70 8.66 9.58
CA TYR A 329 34.47 9.11 8.93
C TYR A 329 33.35 9.21 9.96
N ASN A 330 32.41 10.12 9.77
CA ASN A 330 31.27 10.30 10.67
C ASN A 330 29.98 10.08 9.89
N VAL A 331 29.00 9.41 10.48
CA VAL A 331 27.72 9.13 9.83
C VAL A 331 26.55 9.57 10.70
N ARG A 332 25.50 10.09 10.06
CA ARG A 332 24.24 10.44 10.71
C ARG A 332 23.05 10.19 9.77
N CYS A 333 21.84 10.20 10.32
CA CYS A 333 20.60 10.12 9.57
C CYS A 333 20.05 11.53 9.30
N GLU A 334 19.66 11.80 8.05
CA GLU A 334 19.13 13.11 7.62
C GLU A 334 17.77 12.96 6.93
N SER A 335 16.81 13.81 7.30
CA SER A 335 15.55 13.97 6.56
C SER A 335 15.11 15.44 6.65
N GLY A 336 15.27 16.18 5.54
CA GLY A 336 15.05 17.63 5.53
C GLY A 336 16.07 18.40 6.37
N SER A 337 15.61 19.31 7.23
CA SER A 337 16.45 20.12 8.12
C SER A 337 16.80 19.45 9.46
N CYS A 338 16.23 18.29 9.75
CA CYS A 338 16.42 17.60 11.01
C CYS A 338 17.48 16.48 10.84
N MET A 339 18.38 16.35 11.82
CA MET A 339 19.60 15.53 11.74
C MET A 339 19.81 14.77 13.06
N SER A 340 20.19 13.48 13.01
CA SER A 340 20.63 12.75 14.21
C SER A 340 22.03 13.19 14.66
N ASP A 341 22.44 12.76 15.86
CA ASP A 341 23.84 12.84 16.28
C ASP A 341 24.75 12.01 15.36
N PHE A 342 26.02 12.41 15.31
CA PHE A 342 27.07 11.73 14.55
C PHE A 342 27.58 10.48 15.27
N VAL A 343 27.82 9.43 14.50
CA VAL A 343 28.54 8.22 14.92
C VAL A 343 29.88 8.16 14.18
N ALA A 344 30.98 8.07 14.92
CA ALA A 344 32.32 7.97 14.35
C ALA A 344 32.67 6.54 13.92
N VAL A 345 33.25 6.39 12.74
CA VAL A 345 33.74 5.14 12.15
C VAL A 345 35.22 5.30 11.81
N ASN A 346 36.07 4.55 12.51
CA ASN A 346 37.52 4.65 12.40
C ASN A 346 38.07 3.61 11.42
N VAL A 347 38.91 4.06 10.49
CA VAL A 347 39.70 3.20 9.61
C VAL A 347 41.17 3.33 9.97
N SER A 348 41.79 2.25 10.46
CA SER A 348 43.21 2.21 10.82
C SER A 348 44.06 1.54 9.72
N ILE A 349 45.34 1.92 9.62
CA ILE A 349 46.22 1.54 8.49
C ILE A 349 47.46 0.76 8.96
N ASN A 350 47.68 -0.41 8.38
CA ASN A 350 48.87 -1.24 8.59
C ASN A 350 49.96 -0.97 7.53
N ALA A 351 51.22 -0.93 7.96
CA ALA A 351 52.37 -0.75 7.08
C ALA A 351 52.69 -2.00 6.23
N LEU A 352 53.22 -1.79 5.02
CA LEU A 352 53.60 -2.85 4.09
C LEU A 352 55.02 -3.41 4.39
N PRO A 353 55.29 -4.71 4.16
CA PRO A 353 56.63 -5.31 4.33
C PRO A 353 57.61 -5.00 3.17
N VAL A 354 58.91 -5.28 3.35
CA VAL A 354 59.98 -5.04 2.35
C VAL A 354 60.78 -6.34 2.02
N PRO A 355 60.61 -6.95 0.82
CA PRO A 355 61.31 -8.19 0.40
C PRO A 355 62.68 -8.01 -0.31
N ASN A 356 63.54 -9.05 -0.32
CA ASN A 356 64.92 -9.04 -0.88
C ASN A 356 65.46 -10.39 -1.49
N PRO A 357 65.18 -10.73 -2.77
CA PRO A 357 65.53 -12.04 -3.39
C PRO A 357 66.91 -12.15 -4.13
N SER A 358 67.55 -13.36 -4.21
CA SER A 358 68.80 -13.67 -5.01
C SER A 358 69.00 -15.15 -5.50
N SER A 359 69.98 -15.48 -6.41
CA SER A 359 70.16 -16.81 -7.14
C SER A 359 71.51 -17.11 -7.88
N ASP A 360 71.72 -18.33 -8.49
CA ASP A 360 73.03 -18.89 -8.98
C ASP A 360 73.25 -19.24 -10.52
N THR A 361 72.83 -18.42 -11.48
CA THR A 361 72.87 -18.69 -12.96
C THR A 361 74.15 -18.30 -13.74
N PRO A 362 74.46 -18.83 -14.98
CA PRO A 362 73.62 -19.62 -15.92
C PRO A 362 73.86 -21.14 -16.05
N LYS A 363 72.84 -21.89 -16.53
CA LYS A 363 72.81 -23.39 -16.67
C LYS A 363 72.24 -23.88 -18.02
N CYS A 364 72.44 -25.13 -18.43
CA CYS A 364 71.72 -25.74 -19.57
C CYS A 364 70.50 -26.56 -19.11
N ALA A 365 69.47 -26.65 -19.94
CA ALA A 365 68.26 -27.41 -19.64
C ALA A 365 68.58 -28.87 -19.21
N GLY A 366 68.20 -29.26 -17.99
CA GLY A 366 68.51 -30.54 -17.33
C GLY A 366 69.42 -30.48 -16.09
N GLN A 367 69.92 -29.30 -15.66
CA GLN A 367 70.85 -29.11 -14.51
C GLN A 367 70.15 -28.59 -13.23
N THR A 368 70.79 -28.25 -12.10
CA THR A 368 70.08 -27.74 -10.87
C THR A 368 70.31 -26.23 -10.62
N LEU A 369 69.30 -25.51 -10.09
CA LEU A 369 69.24 -24.04 -9.83
C LEU A 369 68.79 -23.71 -8.38
N THR A 370 69.33 -22.66 -7.70
CA THR A 370 69.06 -22.32 -6.28
C THR A 370 68.72 -20.82 -6.00
N PHE A 371 67.94 -20.54 -4.94
CA PHE A 371 67.42 -19.19 -4.55
C PHE A 371 67.58 -18.85 -3.04
N SER A 372 67.62 -17.56 -2.66
CA SER A 372 67.65 -17.12 -1.24
C SER A 372 66.99 -15.75 -0.93
N SER A 373 66.56 -15.53 0.34
CA SER A 373 66.06 -14.24 0.88
C SER A 373 66.38 -14.02 2.38
N ALA A 374 66.70 -12.78 2.78
CA ALA A 374 67.11 -12.42 4.14
C ALA A 374 66.06 -11.64 4.97
N ALA A 375 64.87 -11.33 4.45
CA ALA A 375 63.80 -10.68 5.22
C ALA A 375 63.13 -11.66 6.19
N GLU A 376 62.92 -11.32 7.47
CA GLU A 376 62.21 -12.14 8.46
C GLU A 376 60.70 -11.81 8.47
N MET A 377 59.88 -12.73 7.96
CA MET A 377 58.44 -12.54 7.71
C MET A 377 57.67 -13.81 8.09
N ILE A 378 56.35 -13.71 8.30
CA ILE A 378 55.57 -14.88 8.74
C ILE A 378 55.24 -15.84 7.59
N ASN A 379 55.17 -15.34 6.35
CA ASN A 379 54.98 -16.15 5.14
C ASN A 379 55.85 -15.62 3.98
N TYR A 380 56.36 -16.55 3.20
CA TYR A 380 57.09 -16.32 1.95
C TYR A 380 56.31 -16.97 0.82
N SER A 381 56.34 -16.36 -0.36
CA SER A 381 55.77 -16.91 -1.58
C SER A 381 56.65 -16.48 -2.74
N TRP A 382 57.51 -17.38 -3.16
CA TRP A 382 58.24 -17.27 -4.41
C TRP A 382 57.32 -17.67 -5.55
N SER A 383 57.31 -16.87 -6.61
CA SER A 383 56.69 -17.20 -7.88
C SER A 383 57.69 -16.89 -8.98
N GLY A 384 57.85 -17.79 -9.93
CA GLY A 384 58.71 -17.52 -11.08
C GLY A 384 58.32 -18.33 -12.30
N PRO A 385 59.13 -18.22 -13.36
CA PRO A 385 59.00 -18.98 -14.59
C PRO A 385 58.80 -20.49 -14.32
N ASN A 386 58.09 -21.16 -15.24
CA ASN A 386 57.71 -22.56 -15.16
C ASN A 386 56.83 -22.94 -13.94
N SER A 387 55.89 -22.07 -13.57
CA SER A 387 54.96 -22.26 -12.44
C SER A 387 55.66 -22.56 -11.11
N PHE A 388 56.92 -22.15 -11.01
CA PHE A 388 57.67 -22.36 -9.80
C PHE A 388 57.00 -21.58 -8.68
N THR A 389 56.57 -22.29 -7.66
CA THR A 389 56.08 -21.69 -6.43
C THR A 389 56.78 -22.32 -5.25
N SER A 390 57.10 -21.50 -4.27
CA SER A 390 57.63 -22.02 -3.02
C SER A 390 57.26 -21.13 -1.86
N SER A 391 56.80 -21.73 -0.77
CA SER A 391 56.61 -21.05 0.50
C SER A 391 57.83 -21.12 1.42
N ILE A 392 58.89 -21.81 0.97
CA ILE A 392 60.14 -21.95 1.70
C ILE A 392 60.98 -20.71 1.43
N GLN A 393 61.60 -20.15 2.47
CA GLN A 393 62.42 -18.94 2.37
C GLN A 393 63.56 -19.07 1.33
N ASN A 394 64.24 -20.24 1.28
CA ASN A 394 65.40 -20.50 0.41
C ASN A 394 65.22 -21.81 -0.41
N PRO A 395 64.53 -21.78 -1.57
CA PRO A 395 64.21 -22.99 -2.33
C PRO A 395 65.23 -23.34 -3.44
N ASN A 396 65.09 -24.54 -4.03
CA ASN A 396 65.88 -25.02 -5.18
C ASN A 396 65.01 -25.68 -6.27
N ILE A 397 65.53 -25.77 -7.50
CA ILE A 397 64.92 -26.43 -8.67
C ILE A 397 65.92 -27.43 -9.27
N LEU A 398 65.65 -28.72 -9.10
CA LEU A 398 66.40 -29.81 -9.72
C LEU A 398 65.98 -29.97 -11.19
N ASN A 399 66.91 -30.36 -12.08
CA ASN A 399 66.67 -30.60 -13.52
C ASN A 399 65.99 -29.41 -14.27
N VAL A 400 66.47 -28.21 -13.98
CA VAL A 400 66.13 -26.89 -14.50
C VAL A 400 66.01 -26.90 -16.03
N THR A 401 64.84 -26.57 -16.55
CA THR A 401 64.62 -26.34 -17.98
C THR A 401 64.96 -24.88 -18.30
N SER A 402 65.13 -24.54 -19.57
CA SER A 402 65.32 -23.15 -19.96
C SER A 402 64.12 -22.25 -19.68
N ALA A 403 62.93 -22.85 -19.54
CA ALA A 403 61.72 -22.20 -19.04
C ALA A 403 61.80 -21.77 -17.56
N ALA A 404 62.82 -22.22 -16.82
CA ALA A 404 63.14 -21.67 -15.51
C ALA A 404 64.04 -20.42 -15.60
N GLY A 405 64.46 -19.98 -16.80
CA GLY A 405 65.06 -18.67 -17.00
C GLY A 405 64.01 -17.56 -16.94
N GLY A 406 64.35 -16.41 -16.35
CA GLY A 406 63.45 -15.27 -16.23
C GLY A 406 63.40 -14.67 -14.83
N ILE A 407 62.40 -13.82 -14.58
CA ILE A 407 62.29 -13.05 -13.35
C ILE A 407 61.48 -13.82 -12.29
N TYR A 408 62.10 -14.11 -11.16
CA TYR A 408 61.46 -14.70 -9.99
C TYR A 408 61.07 -13.58 -9.03
N THR A 409 59.81 -13.58 -8.61
CA THR A 409 59.21 -12.63 -7.67
C THR A 409 59.06 -13.29 -6.31
N LEU A 410 59.60 -12.68 -5.27
CA LEU A 410 59.32 -13.01 -3.89
C LEU A 410 58.24 -12.08 -3.36
N THR A 411 57.11 -12.63 -2.94
CA THR A 411 56.08 -11.96 -2.15
C THR A 411 56.20 -12.38 -0.69
N VAL A 412 56.19 -11.42 0.22
CA VAL A 412 56.23 -11.69 1.67
C VAL A 412 55.03 -11.08 2.37
N THR A 413 54.58 -11.74 3.44
CA THR A 413 53.47 -11.28 4.27
C THR A 413 53.95 -11.06 5.71
N ASN A 414 53.63 -9.91 6.29
CA ASN A 414 53.92 -9.62 7.69
C ASN A 414 52.80 -10.09 8.63
N ALA A 415 53.01 -9.95 9.94
CA ALA A 415 52.07 -10.38 10.99
C ALA A 415 50.67 -9.74 10.92
N ASN A 416 50.53 -8.61 10.22
CA ASN A 416 49.26 -7.90 10.04
C ASN A 416 48.57 -8.24 8.70
N ASN A 417 48.97 -9.36 8.05
CA ASN A 417 48.47 -9.85 6.76
C ASN A 417 48.67 -8.90 5.57
N CYS A 418 49.56 -7.90 5.68
CA CYS A 418 49.92 -7.04 4.55
C CYS A 418 51.02 -7.66 3.71
N THR A 419 50.91 -7.54 2.39
CA THR A 419 51.79 -8.19 1.41
C THR A 419 52.59 -7.20 0.57
N SER A 420 53.82 -7.54 0.20
CA SER A 420 54.66 -6.77 -0.72
C SER A 420 55.59 -7.70 -1.50
N SER A 421 56.07 -7.30 -2.67
CA SER A 421 56.88 -8.15 -3.56
C SER A 421 58.12 -7.45 -4.16
N ALA A 422 59.16 -8.24 -4.47
CA ALA A 422 60.40 -7.82 -5.14
C ALA A 422 60.95 -8.96 -6.02
N THR A 423 61.90 -8.70 -6.93
CA THR A 423 62.30 -9.66 -7.97
C THR A 423 63.81 -9.90 -8.15
N THR A 424 64.20 -11.06 -8.71
CA THR A 424 65.58 -11.43 -9.15
C THR A 424 65.53 -12.16 -10.50
N SER A 425 66.58 -12.12 -11.34
CA SER A 425 66.57 -12.67 -12.73
C SER A 425 67.50 -13.86 -12.95
N ILE A 426 67.03 -14.87 -13.70
CA ILE A 426 67.69 -16.17 -13.95
C ILE A 426 67.96 -16.39 -15.45
N THR A 427 69.10 -16.98 -15.82
CA THR A 427 69.43 -17.36 -17.21
C THR A 427 69.72 -18.87 -17.35
N VAL A 428 69.01 -19.59 -18.22
CA VAL A 428 69.22 -21.02 -18.52
C VAL A 428 69.14 -21.26 -20.04
N ASN A 429 70.17 -21.90 -20.62
CA ASN A 429 70.34 -22.15 -22.05
C ASN A 429 69.49 -23.34 -22.53
N GLU A 430 68.68 -23.12 -23.57
CA GLU A 430 67.67 -24.08 -24.06
C GLU A 430 68.21 -25.14 -25.03
N THR A 431 67.67 -26.36 -24.92
CA THR A 431 67.50 -27.23 -26.10
C THR A 431 66.51 -26.57 -27.07
N PRO A 432 66.58 -26.68 -28.42
CA PRO A 432 65.58 -26.04 -29.28
C PRO A 432 64.21 -26.52 -28.85
N THR A 433 63.32 -25.59 -28.56
CA THR A 433 61.98 -25.96 -28.18
C THR A 433 61.18 -26.13 -29.46
N ALA A 434 61.13 -27.36 -30.00
CA ALA A 434 60.14 -27.71 -31.02
C ALA A 434 58.77 -27.71 -30.34
N THR A 435 57.88 -26.80 -30.72
CA THR A 435 56.47 -26.89 -30.32
C THR A 435 55.60 -27.03 -31.55
N ALA A 436 54.76 -28.06 -31.53
CA ALA A 436 53.68 -28.22 -32.47
C ALA A 436 52.40 -27.92 -31.70
N SER A 437 51.66 -26.92 -32.14
CA SER A 437 50.33 -26.63 -31.63
C SER A 437 49.42 -26.32 -32.79
N SER A 438 48.12 -26.50 -32.61
CA SER A 438 47.14 -25.90 -33.50
C SER A 438 46.49 -24.75 -32.76
N SER A 439 46.40 -23.58 -33.39
CA SER A 439 45.61 -22.47 -32.85
C SER A 439 44.10 -22.71 -33.02
N THR A 440 43.72 -23.80 -33.69
CA THR A 440 42.35 -24.25 -33.90
C THR A 440 42.23 -25.77 -33.68
N PRO A 441 42.54 -26.28 -32.46
CA PRO A 441 42.68 -27.71 -32.18
C PRO A 441 41.36 -28.48 -32.25
N THR A 442 40.24 -27.80 -32.10
CA THR A 442 38.91 -28.32 -32.42
C THR A 442 38.13 -27.23 -33.12
N ILE A 443 37.59 -27.53 -34.31
CA ILE A 443 36.82 -26.59 -35.12
C ILE A 443 35.59 -27.26 -35.73
N CYS A 444 34.65 -26.45 -36.20
CA CYS A 444 33.57 -26.92 -37.05
C CYS A 444 34.03 -27.00 -38.52
N ALA A 445 33.47 -27.95 -39.28
CA ALA A 445 33.73 -28.12 -40.69
C ALA A 445 33.49 -26.81 -41.47
N GLY A 446 34.36 -26.52 -42.43
CA GLY A 446 34.36 -25.26 -43.20
C GLY A 446 35.25 -24.15 -42.60
N ASN A 447 35.69 -24.28 -41.35
CA ASN A 447 36.68 -23.37 -40.77
C ASN A 447 38.14 -23.76 -41.13
N THR A 448 39.10 -22.89 -40.80
CA THR A 448 40.52 -23.07 -41.14
C THR A 448 41.28 -23.74 -39.98
N ILE A 449 42.04 -24.79 -40.28
CA ILE A 449 43.05 -25.35 -39.36
C ILE A 449 44.32 -24.52 -39.50
N SER A 450 44.82 -23.99 -38.39
CA SER A 450 46.09 -23.25 -38.36
C SER A 450 47.04 -24.00 -37.44
N LEU A 451 48.12 -24.51 -38.01
CA LEU A 451 49.20 -25.17 -37.29
C LEU A 451 50.27 -24.13 -37.00
N VAL A 452 50.69 -24.10 -35.76
CA VAL A 452 51.71 -23.18 -35.27
C VAL A 452 52.88 -24.00 -34.80
N GLY A 453 53.98 -23.85 -35.53
CA GLY A 453 55.26 -24.42 -35.17
C GLY A 453 56.15 -23.35 -34.59
N SER A 454 56.92 -23.69 -33.57
CA SER A 454 57.94 -22.80 -33.06
C SER A 454 59.21 -23.55 -32.68
N GLY A 455 60.30 -22.81 -32.55
CA GLY A 455 61.63 -23.29 -32.20
C GLY A 455 62.70 -22.65 -33.06
N VAL A 456 63.87 -22.30 -32.51
CA VAL A 456 64.92 -21.64 -33.29
C VAL A 456 65.75 -22.71 -34.01
N GLY A 457 65.61 -22.81 -35.34
CA GLY A 457 66.20 -23.91 -36.10
C GLY A 457 65.56 -24.12 -37.47
N THR A 458 65.79 -25.29 -38.06
CA THR A 458 65.10 -25.76 -39.27
C THR A 458 63.86 -26.59 -38.92
N TYR A 459 62.77 -26.49 -39.69
CA TYR A 459 61.45 -27.10 -39.40
C TYR A 459 61.04 -28.18 -40.41
N ALA A 460 60.30 -29.20 -39.94
CA ALA A 460 59.64 -30.19 -40.79
C ALA A 460 58.34 -30.71 -40.15
N TRP A 461 57.22 -30.65 -40.90
CA TRP A 461 55.88 -31.07 -40.49
C TRP A 461 55.35 -32.27 -41.29
N SER A 462 54.63 -33.18 -40.63
CA SER A 462 53.82 -34.26 -41.24
C SER A 462 52.49 -34.45 -40.50
N GLY A 463 51.41 -34.87 -41.16
CA GLY A 463 50.13 -35.12 -40.46
C GLY A 463 48.98 -35.71 -41.28
N ALA A 464 47.77 -35.63 -40.73
CA ALA A 464 46.56 -36.25 -41.27
C ALA A 464 46.16 -35.74 -42.67
N ASN A 465 45.38 -36.55 -43.41
CA ASN A 465 45.03 -36.31 -44.81
C ASN A 465 46.25 -36.09 -45.73
N SER A 466 47.35 -36.80 -45.44
CA SER A 466 48.63 -36.73 -46.18
C SER A 466 49.31 -35.35 -46.19
N PHE A 467 49.12 -34.56 -45.14
CA PHE A 467 49.68 -33.21 -45.04
C PHE A 467 51.18 -33.22 -44.74
N THR A 468 51.96 -32.35 -45.42
CA THR A 468 53.38 -32.09 -45.13
C THR A 468 53.72 -30.62 -45.34
N SER A 469 54.66 -30.06 -44.56
CA SER A 469 55.15 -28.68 -44.76
C SER A 469 56.55 -28.47 -44.17
N THR A 470 57.31 -27.54 -44.72
CA THR A 470 58.57 -27.03 -44.14
C THR A 470 58.41 -25.62 -43.55
N ASP A 471 57.24 -25.01 -43.72
CA ASP A 471 56.95 -23.71 -43.13
C ASP A 471 56.83 -23.85 -41.62
N GLN A 472 57.26 -22.83 -40.90
CA GLN A 472 57.17 -22.81 -39.46
C GLN A 472 55.70 -22.96 -39.00
N SER A 473 54.75 -22.26 -39.62
CA SER A 473 53.32 -22.26 -39.22
C SER A 473 52.38 -22.30 -40.44
N PRO A 474 51.98 -23.48 -40.93
CA PRO A 474 51.11 -23.62 -42.10
C PRO A 474 49.61 -23.62 -41.74
N SER A 475 48.74 -23.32 -42.72
CA SER A 475 47.27 -23.34 -42.56
C SER A 475 46.55 -24.18 -43.62
N ILE A 476 45.44 -24.82 -43.24
CA ILE A 476 44.55 -25.64 -44.08
C ILE A 476 43.16 -25.00 -44.08
N ALA A 477 42.81 -24.28 -45.16
CA ALA A 477 41.52 -23.61 -45.29
C ALA A 477 40.37 -24.59 -45.62
N ASN A 478 39.14 -24.25 -45.21
CA ASN A 478 37.91 -25.03 -45.48
C ASN A 478 38.04 -26.51 -45.09
N ALA A 479 38.55 -26.78 -43.88
CA ALA A 479 38.82 -28.13 -43.44
C ALA A 479 37.53 -28.97 -43.32
N SER A 480 37.54 -30.16 -43.93
CA SER A 480 36.49 -31.16 -43.78
C SER A 480 36.81 -32.10 -42.61
N VAL A 481 35.86 -32.95 -42.23
CA VAL A 481 36.04 -33.96 -41.17
C VAL A 481 37.23 -34.92 -41.41
N LEU A 482 37.66 -35.07 -42.67
CA LEU A 482 38.82 -35.91 -43.04
C LEU A 482 40.18 -35.30 -42.65
N ALA A 483 40.23 -34.01 -42.30
CA ALA A 483 41.44 -33.34 -41.82
C ALA A 483 41.67 -33.53 -40.30
N SER A 484 40.82 -34.30 -39.62
CA SER A 484 40.98 -34.64 -38.21
C SER A 484 42.11 -35.66 -38.01
N GLY A 485 43.09 -35.36 -37.16
CA GLY A 485 44.19 -36.26 -36.81
C GLY A 485 45.44 -35.56 -36.25
N VAL A 486 46.56 -36.28 -36.16
CA VAL A 486 47.82 -35.80 -35.51
C VAL A 486 48.78 -35.19 -36.54
N TYR A 487 49.41 -34.07 -36.18
CA TYR A 487 50.39 -33.31 -36.95
C TYR A 487 51.68 -33.15 -36.12
N THR A 488 52.83 -33.57 -36.65
CA THR A 488 54.13 -33.67 -35.94
C THR A 488 55.17 -32.72 -36.54
N LEU A 489 55.86 -31.95 -35.70
CA LEU A 489 56.95 -31.01 -36.00
C LEU A 489 58.29 -31.47 -35.40
N THR A 490 59.38 -31.29 -36.14
CA THR A 490 60.77 -31.47 -35.66
C THR A 490 61.60 -30.18 -35.81
N VAL A 491 62.38 -29.79 -34.78
CA VAL A 491 63.23 -28.56 -34.79
C VAL A 491 64.65 -28.77 -34.19
N THR A 492 65.67 -28.12 -34.77
CA THR A 492 67.11 -28.27 -34.43
C THR A 492 67.85 -26.92 -34.31
N ASN A 493 68.48 -26.56 -33.17
CA ASN A 493 69.13 -25.23 -32.95
C ASN A 493 70.65 -25.17 -33.24
N ALA A 494 71.20 -23.95 -33.17
CA ALA A 494 72.60 -23.61 -33.42
C ALA A 494 73.61 -24.06 -32.34
N ASN A 495 73.16 -24.40 -31.12
CA ASN A 495 74.00 -24.93 -30.03
C ASN A 495 73.96 -26.48 -29.96
N ASN A 496 73.53 -27.13 -31.06
CA ASN A 496 73.46 -28.59 -31.28
C ASN A 496 72.54 -29.38 -30.35
N CYS A 497 71.56 -28.72 -29.74
CA CYS A 497 70.47 -29.44 -29.07
C CYS A 497 69.33 -29.72 -30.08
N THR A 498 68.49 -30.74 -29.87
CA THR A 498 67.37 -31.14 -30.77
C THR A 498 66.05 -31.39 -30.00
N SER A 499 64.88 -31.22 -30.66
CA SER A 499 63.56 -31.54 -30.08
C SER A 499 62.47 -31.84 -31.14
N THR A 500 61.42 -32.57 -30.75
CA THR A 500 60.23 -32.92 -31.54
C THR A 500 58.95 -32.63 -30.78
N ALA A 501 57.86 -32.24 -31.46
CA ALA A 501 56.55 -32.06 -30.85
C ALA A 501 55.41 -32.43 -31.81
N ALA A 502 54.24 -32.80 -31.29
CA ALA A 502 53.05 -33.10 -32.10
C ALA A 502 51.79 -32.43 -31.53
N THR A 503 50.80 -32.17 -32.39
CA THR A 503 49.49 -31.61 -32.04
C THR A 503 48.39 -32.38 -32.77
N SER A 504 47.25 -32.59 -32.13
CA SER A 504 46.05 -33.16 -32.76
C SER A 504 45.06 -32.06 -33.14
N VAL A 505 44.32 -32.27 -34.24
CA VAL A 505 43.22 -31.43 -34.65
C VAL A 505 41.97 -32.28 -34.83
N THR A 506 40.82 -31.79 -34.36
CA THR A 506 39.50 -32.42 -34.52
C THR A 506 38.56 -31.48 -35.27
N VAL A 507 37.87 -31.99 -36.30
CA VAL A 507 36.91 -31.21 -37.08
C VAL A 507 35.51 -31.81 -36.89
N ASN A 508 34.62 -31.08 -36.22
CA ASN A 508 33.23 -31.46 -35.94
C ASN A 508 32.32 -31.10 -37.12
N GLU A 509 31.28 -31.88 -37.37
CA GLU A 509 30.24 -31.51 -38.35
C GLU A 509 29.40 -30.32 -37.85
N THR A 510 29.01 -29.43 -38.76
CA THR A 510 28.05 -28.36 -38.47
C THR A 510 26.61 -28.90 -38.51
N PRO A 511 25.76 -28.59 -37.52
CA PRO A 511 24.37 -29.04 -37.54
C PRO A 511 23.57 -28.41 -38.67
N THR A 512 22.52 -29.11 -39.11
CA THR A 512 21.59 -28.63 -40.13
C THR A 512 20.81 -27.39 -39.66
N THR A 513 20.56 -26.46 -40.60
CA THR A 513 19.75 -25.27 -40.34
C THR A 513 18.33 -25.66 -39.94
N PRO A 514 17.82 -25.19 -38.80
CA PRO A 514 16.45 -25.50 -38.37
C PRO A 514 15.41 -24.76 -39.23
N THR A 515 14.22 -25.34 -39.34
CA THR A 515 13.08 -24.77 -40.06
C THR A 515 11.99 -24.38 -39.06
N PRO A 516 11.75 -23.08 -38.83
CA PRO A 516 10.67 -22.60 -37.97
C PRO A 516 9.29 -23.07 -38.43
N ASN A 517 8.45 -23.42 -37.47
CA ASN A 517 7.04 -23.75 -37.71
C ASN A 517 6.21 -22.47 -37.82
N ALA A 518 5.13 -22.51 -38.60
CA ALA A 518 4.17 -21.41 -38.68
C ALA A 518 3.44 -21.20 -37.34
N ILE A 519 3.10 -19.95 -37.04
CA ILE A 519 2.51 -19.54 -35.76
C ILE A 519 1.24 -18.74 -36.04
N ALA A 520 0.18 -18.99 -35.28
CA ALA A 520 -1.04 -18.18 -35.33
C ALA A 520 -0.82 -16.80 -34.68
N PRO A 521 -1.56 -15.75 -35.10
CA PRO A 521 -1.54 -14.45 -34.42
C PRO A 521 -1.90 -14.57 -32.94
N ILE A 522 -1.32 -13.71 -32.10
CA ILE A 522 -1.61 -13.60 -30.67
C ILE A 522 -2.21 -12.23 -30.34
N ASN A 523 -3.03 -12.17 -29.28
CA ASN A 523 -3.49 -10.89 -28.73
C ASN A 523 -2.41 -10.25 -27.87
N LEU A 524 -2.39 -8.92 -27.80
CA LEU A 524 -1.50 -8.16 -26.92
C LEU A 524 -1.59 -8.68 -25.46
N GLY A 525 -0.44 -8.99 -24.86
CA GLY A 525 -0.33 -9.52 -23.50
C GLY A 525 -0.27 -11.06 -23.42
N ASN A 526 -0.58 -11.77 -24.49
CA ASN A 526 -0.43 -13.23 -24.53
C ASN A 526 1.01 -13.64 -24.90
N SER A 527 1.39 -14.86 -24.51
CA SER A 527 2.67 -15.47 -24.89
C SER A 527 2.49 -16.60 -25.89
N VAL A 528 3.50 -16.85 -26.72
CA VAL A 528 3.54 -18.00 -27.65
C VAL A 528 4.87 -18.73 -27.56
N THR A 529 4.84 -20.05 -27.74
CA THR A 529 6.05 -20.88 -27.78
C THR A 529 6.52 -21.01 -29.22
N LEU A 530 7.75 -20.57 -29.52
CA LEU A 530 8.35 -20.73 -30.84
C LEU A 530 8.88 -22.17 -31.01
N THR A 531 8.56 -22.83 -32.13
CA THR A 531 9.03 -24.20 -32.44
C THR A 531 9.68 -24.26 -33.83
N ALA A 532 10.64 -25.16 -33.99
CA ALA A 532 11.33 -25.41 -35.26
C ALA A 532 11.71 -26.90 -35.36
N THR A 533 11.83 -27.41 -36.58
CA THR A 533 12.24 -28.80 -36.89
C THR A 533 13.65 -28.84 -37.51
N GLY A 534 14.30 -30.01 -37.52
CA GLY A 534 15.60 -30.19 -38.18
C GLY A 534 16.85 -29.81 -37.37
N CYS A 535 16.71 -29.60 -36.06
CA CYS A 535 17.85 -29.42 -35.15
C CYS A 535 18.11 -30.71 -34.34
N SER A 536 19.32 -31.25 -34.44
CA SER A 536 19.78 -32.42 -33.65
C SER A 536 20.36 -32.06 -32.29
N GLY A 537 20.51 -30.76 -32.00
CA GLY A 537 21.08 -30.22 -30.76
C GLY A 537 20.14 -29.27 -30.02
N THR A 538 20.69 -28.23 -29.39
CA THR A 538 19.93 -27.22 -28.66
C THR A 538 19.44 -26.14 -29.62
N LEU A 539 18.13 -25.89 -29.62
CA LEU A 539 17.53 -24.82 -30.41
C LEU A 539 17.59 -23.48 -29.63
N LYS A 540 18.14 -22.44 -30.24
CA LYS A 540 18.14 -21.08 -29.69
C LYS A 540 17.40 -20.12 -30.61
N TRP A 541 16.64 -19.21 -30.00
CA TRP A 541 15.82 -18.21 -30.70
C TRP A 541 16.37 -16.82 -30.50
N TYR A 542 16.32 -16.02 -31.56
CA TYR A 542 16.81 -14.65 -31.57
C TYR A 542 15.76 -13.72 -32.18
N LYS A 543 15.71 -12.48 -31.72
CA LYS A 543 14.97 -11.42 -32.43
C LYS A 543 15.71 -11.03 -33.71
N SER A 544 14.99 -10.94 -34.83
CA SER A 544 15.59 -10.54 -36.10
C SER A 544 16.11 -9.10 -36.11
N LEU A 545 15.52 -8.21 -35.31
CA LEU A 545 15.83 -6.78 -35.33
C LEU A 545 17.22 -6.46 -34.73
N ASP A 546 17.56 -7.08 -33.60
CA ASP A 546 18.75 -6.76 -32.81
C ASP A 546 19.65 -7.96 -32.53
N ASN A 547 19.28 -9.15 -33.02
CA ASN A 547 19.97 -10.42 -32.76
C ASN A 547 20.06 -10.78 -31.26
N SER A 548 19.19 -10.24 -30.42
CA SER A 548 19.13 -10.60 -29.01
C SER A 548 18.57 -12.01 -28.82
N LEU A 549 19.19 -12.80 -27.94
CA LEU A 549 18.71 -14.12 -27.54
C LEU A 549 17.42 -13.98 -26.74
N VAL A 550 16.42 -14.82 -27.03
CA VAL A 550 15.13 -14.84 -26.31
C VAL A 550 14.83 -16.19 -25.69
N THR A 551 14.15 -16.15 -24.54
CA THR A 551 13.65 -17.33 -23.85
C THR A 551 12.21 -17.61 -24.27
N ASN A 552 11.91 -18.87 -24.57
CA ASN A 552 10.53 -19.30 -24.81
C ASN A 552 9.79 -19.54 -23.48
N PRO A 553 8.47 -19.24 -23.41
CA PRO A 553 7.65 -18.60 -24.45
C PRO A 553 7.92 -17.09 -24.57
N VAL A 554 7.70 -16.53 -25.77
CA VAL A 554 7.86 -15.10 -26.05
C VAL A 554 6.52 -14.36 -25.94
N ALA A 555 6.51 -13.16 -25.38
CA ALA A 555 5.32 -12.30 -25.23
C ALA A 555 5.59 -10.88 -25.79
N PRO A 556 5.74 -10.72 -27.12
CA PRO A 556 6.04 -9.43 -27.70
C PRO A 556 4.84 -8.46 -27.57
N SER A 557 5.13 -7.18 -27.31
CA SER A 557 4.12 -6.10 -27.27
C SER A 557 3.77 -5.54 -28.66
N LEU A 558 4.52 -5.91 -29.70
CA LEU A 558 4.35 -5.52 -31.09
C LEU A 558 4.65 -6.71 -32.01
N THR A 559 4.11 -6.70 -33.24
CA THR A 559 4.45 -7.71 -34.24
C THR A 559 5.97 -7.80 -34.44
N THR A 560 6.54 -8.98 -34.16
CA THR A 560 8.00 -9.16 -34.06
C THR A 560 8.45 -10.39 -34.85
N ASN A 561 9.55 -10.25 -35.58
CA ASN A 561 10.20 -11.36 -36.30
C ASN A 561 11.27 -12.02 -35.43
N TYR A 562 11.30 -13.35 -35.44
CA TYR A 562 12.29 -14.18 -34.77
C TYR A 562 12.95 -15.14 -35.76
N TYR A 563 14.14 -15.63 -35.43
CA TYR A 563 14.76 -16.74 -36.16
C TYR A 563 15.44 -17.71 -35.20
N ALA A 564 15.70 -18.93 -35.67
CA ALA A 564 16.33 -19.98 -34.89
C ALA A 564 17.75 -20.30 -35.42
N LYS A 565 18.61 -20.76 -34.51
CA LYS A 565 19.85 -21.47 -34.80
C LYS A 565 19.88 -22.78 -34.03
N CYS A 566 20.52 -23.79 -34.62
CA CYS A 566 20.78 -25.07 -33.97
C CYS A 566 22.21 -25.11 -33.46
N GLU A 567 22.40 -25.50 -32.20
CA GLU A 567 23.71 -25.67 -31.58
C GLU A 567 23.96 -27.13 -31.21
N VAL A 568 25.04 -27.70 -31.73
CA VAL A 568 25.52 -29.01 -31.30
C VAL A 568 26.89 -28.83 -30.67
N THR A 569 27.03 -29.27 -29.42
CA THR A 569 28.32 -29.28 -28.72
C THR A 569 28.93 -30.67 -28.82
N ALA A 570 30.09 -30.75 -29.45
CA ALA A 570 30.90 -31.95 -29.53
C ALA A 570 32.36 -31.58 -29.25
N ASN A 571 33.08 -32.42 -28.50
CA ASN A 571 34.50 -32.21 -28.19
C ASN A 571 34.82 -30.81 -27.60
N GLY A 572 33.92 -30.25 -26.79
CA GLY A 572 34.13 -28.96 -26.13
C GLY A 572 33.93 -27.72 -27.01
N ILE A 573 33.56 -27.87 -28.28
CA ILE A 573 33.23 -26.76 -29.19
C ILE A 573 31.76 -26.86 -29.61
N THR A 574 31.05 -25.74 -29.52
CA THR A 574 29.68 -25.61 -29.99
C THR A 574 29.70 -25.17 -31.45
N CYS A 575 29.18 -26.01 -32.34
CA CYS A 575 28.97 -25.68 -33.74
C CYS A 575 27.55 -25.16 -33.93
N GLU A 576 27.42 -23.97 -34.53
CA GLU A 576 26.14 -23.39 -34.88
C GLU A 576 25.80 -23.68 -36.34
N SER A 577 24.51 -23.90 -36.60
CA SER A 577 23.98 -23.85 -37.96
C SER A 577 24.00 -22.42 -38.49
N THR A 578 23.77 -22.26 -39.80
CA THR A 578 23.41 -20.94 -40.34
C THR A 578 22.06 -20.45 -39.78
N LYS A 579 21.77 -19.16 -39.94
CA LYS A 579 20.49 -18.53 -39.55
C LYS A 579 19.33 -19.17 -40.34
N SER A 580 18.25 -19.55 -39.66
CA SER A 580 17.01 -19.98 -40.29
C SER A 580 16.28 -18.83 -41.01
N ALA A 581 15.25 -19.16 -41.79
CA ALA A 581 14.26 -18.15 -42.19
C ALA A 581 13.59 -17.51 -40.96
N ASP A 582 13.07 -16.30 -41.12
CA ASP A 582 12.35 -15.60 -40.06
C ASP A 582 10.94 -16.19 -39.86
N VAL A 583 10.45 -16.17 -38.62
CA VAL A 583 9.06 -16.44 -38.24
C VAL A 583 8.47 -15.19 -37.58
N THR A 584 7.29 -14.76 -38.05
CA THR A 584 6.61 -13.56 -37.55
C THR A 584 5.58 -13.94 -36.49
N VAL A 585 5.72 -13.35 -35.30
CA VAL A 585 4.66 -13.36 -34.28
C VAL A 585 3.85 -12.09 -34.46
N THR A 586 2.66 -12.21 -35.06
CA THR A 586 1.72 -11.10 -35.25
C THR A 586 0.99 -10.82 -33.94
N VAL A 587 1.07 -9.58 -33.45
CA VAL A 587 0.35 -9.13 -32.26
C VAL A 587 -0.86 -8.29 -32.68
N THR A 588 -2.05 -8.77 -32.36
CA THR A 588 -3.30 -8.05 -32.57
C THR A 588 -3.66 -7.26 -31.32
N VAL A 589 -3.80 -5.94 -31.46
CA VAL A 589 -4.34 -5.07 -30.39
C VAL A 589 -5.84 -5.02 -30.57
N ILE A 590 -6.59 -5.61 -29.64
CA ILE A 590 -8.04 -5.46 -29.60
C ILE A 590 -8.32 -4.16 -28.85
N SER A 591 -8.68 -3.09 -29.57
CA SER A 591 -9.08 -1.82 -28.95
C SER A 591 -10.47 -1.94 -28.34
N VAL A 592 -10.63 -1.59 -27.07
CA VAL A 592 -11.95 -1.53 -26.42
C VAL A 592 -12.77 -0.39 -27.05
N GLN A 593 -14.01 -0.67 -27.43
CA GLN A 593 -14.94 0.36 -27.85
C GLN A 593 -15.61 0.96 -26.61
N ILE A 594 -15.44 2.26 -26.39
CA ILE A 594 -16.09 2.99 -25.30
C ILE A 594 -17.33 3.70 -25.84
N LEU A 595 -18.45 3.54 -25.14
CA LEU A 595 -19.69 4.28 -25.36
C LEU A 595 -20.03 5.13 -24.14
N TYR A 596 -20.50 6.35 -24.37
CA TYR A 596 -20.77 7.34 -23.33
C TYR A 596 -22.28 7.58 -23.15
N VAL A 597 -22.71 7.71 -21.90
CA VAL A 597 -24.10 8.00 -21.51
C VAL A 597 -24.12 9.16 -20.53
N ASN A 598 -24.92 10.18 -20.83
CA ASN A 598 -25.17 11.29 -19.93
C ASN A 598 -26.66 11.67 -20.02
N ALA A 599 -27.42 11.35 -18.97
CA ALA A 599 -28.87 11.55 -18.91
C ALA A 599 -29.32 13.00 -19.09
N THR A 600 -28.43 13.98 -18.89
CA THR A 600 -28.72 15.41 -19.10
C THR A 600 -28.31 15.91 -20.48
N ASN A 601 -27.82 15.04 -21.38
CA ASN A 601 -27.40 15.47 -22.72
C ASN A 601 -28.61 15.90 -23.55
N THR A 602 -28.58 17.14 -24.05
CA THR A 602 -29.62 17.72 -24.91
C THR A 602 -29.18 17.87 -26.37
N ASN A 603 -27.97 17.44 -26.73
CA ASN A 603 -27.47 17.55 -28.10
C ASN A 603 -28.30 16.68 -29.05
N SER A 604 -28.43 17.15 -30.30
CA SER A 604 -29.23 16.47 -31.34
C SER A 604 -28.56 15.21 -31.88
N ILE A 605 -27.23 15.10 -31.77
CA ILE A 605 -26.45 13.91 -32.15
C ILE A 605 -26.10 13.16 -30.87
N GLN A 606 -26.60 11.93 -30.74
CA GLN A 606 -26.41 11.07 -29.58
C GLN A 606 -26.04 9.65 -30.04
N ASP A 607 -24.81 9.49 -30.53
CA ASP A 607 -24.26 8.21 -31.02
C ASP A 607 -23.38 7.48 -29.99
N GLY A 608 -23.14 8.11 -28.83
CA GLY A 608 -22.36 7.58 -27.73
C GLY A 608 -20.86 7.52 -27.97
N THR A 609 -20.32 8.07 -29.07
CA THR A 609 -18.89 7.93 -29.41
C THR A 609 -17.98 8.88 -28.63
N THR A 610 -18.54 9.96 -28.07
CA THR A 610 -17.84 10.93 -27.19
C THR A 610 -18.78 11.40 -26.08
N TRP A 611 -18.24 12.05 -25.05
CA TRP A 611 -19.09 12.71 -24.04
C TRP A 611 -20.05 13.76 -24.62
N ALA A 612 -19.64 14.49 -25.66
CA ALA A 612 -20.49 15.49 -26.32
C ALA A 612 -21.66 14.84 -27.07
N THR A 613 -21.43 13.66 -27.65
CA THR A 613 -22.45 12.87 -28.37
C THR A 613 -22.98 11.72 -27.53
N ALA A 614 -22.85 11.78 -26.20
CA ALA A 614 -23.30 10.73 -25.29
C ALA A 614 -24.80 10.46 -25.43
N PHE A 615 -25.23 9.21 -25.23
CA PHE A 615 -26.66 8.89 -25.18
C PHE A 615 -27.31 9.58 -23.97
N SER A 616 -28.45 10.22 -24.16
CA SER A 616 -29.30 10.72 -23.06
C SER A 616 -30.16 9.63 -22.42
N ASP A 617 -30.36 8.52 -23.13
CA ASP A 617 -31.08 7.35 -22.67
C ASP A 617 -30.16 6.13 -22.57
N LEU A 618 -29.99 5.61 -21.36
CA LEU A 618 -29.10 4.48 -21.10
C LEU A 618 -29.58 3.21 -21.82
N GLN A 619 -30.89 2.97 -21.92
CA GLN A 619 -31.42 1.77 -22.57
C GLN A 619 -31.11 1.74 -24.07
N THR A 620 -31.14 2.89 -24.73
CA THR A 620 -30.69 3.07 -26.11
C THR A 620 -29.20 2.80 -26.26
N GLY A 621 -28.38 3.30 -25.33
CA GLY A 621 -26.95 3.00 -25.27
C GLY A 621 -26.68 1.50 -25.13
N LEU A 622 -27.34 0.83 -24.19
CA LEU A 622 -27.21 -0.61 -23.95
C LEU A 622 -27.61 -1.44 -25.17
N THR A 623 -28.68 -1.04 -25.87
CA THR A 623 -29.11 -1.69 -27.11
C THR A 623 -28.03 -1.55 -28.19
N THR A 624 -27.43 -0.36 -28.33
CA THR A 624 -26.31 -0.14 -29.25
C THR A 624 -25.10 -1.00 -28.89
N ALA A 625 -24.72 -1.04 -27.61
CA ALA A 625 -23.62 -1.86 -27.12
C ALA A 625 -23.80 -3.34 -27.43
N GLY A 626 -25.01 -3.89 -27.24
CA GLY A 626 -25.32 -5.30 -27.50
C GLY A 626 -25.26 -5.69 -28.99
N ASN A 627 -25.32 -4.72 -29.90
CA ASN A 627 -25.22 -4.96 -31.35
C ASN A 627 -23.77 -4.93 -31.86
N ILE A 628 -22.81 -4.48 -31.04
CA ILE A 628 -21.39 -4.46 -31.40
C ILE A 628 -20.83 -5.87 -31.22
N THR A 629 -20.25 -6.44 -32.28
CA THR A 629 -19.68 -7.79 -32.28
C THR A 629 -18.19 -7.74 -32.61
N GLY A 630 -17.42 -8.70 -32.09
CA GLY A 630 -15.98 -8.83 -32.38
C GLY A 630 -15.03 -7.92 -31.59
N THR A 631 -15.56 -7.00 -30.78
CA THR A 631 -14.78 -6.05 -29.97
C THR A 631 -15.36 -5.93 -28.55
N PRO A 632 -14.55 -5.91 -27.48
CA PRO A 632 -15.03 -5.62 -26.13
C PRO A 632 -15.63 -4.22 -26.04
N VAL A 633 -16.76 -4.09 -25.33
CA VAL A 633 -17.47 -2.82 -25.18
C VAL A 633 -17.51 -2.40 -23.72
N GLU A 634 -17.15 -1.14 -23.48
CA GLU A 634 -17.35 -0.46 -22.21
C GLU A 634 -18.37 0.65 -22.36
N MET A 635 -19.23 0.80 -21.36
CA MET A 635 -20.22 1.86 -21.28
C MET A 635 -19.93 2.72 -20.06
N TRP A 636 -19.63 3.99 -20.27
CA TRP A 636 -19.31 4.94 -19.21
C TRP A 636 -20.50 5.86 -19.00
N VAL A 637 -21.05 5.84 -17.79
CA VAL A 637 -22.29 6.53 -17.42
C VAL A 637 -21.99 7.67 -16.46
N ALA A 638 -22.29 8.89 -16.88
CA ALA A 638 -22.14 10.08 -16.05
C ALA A 638 -23.08 10.04 -14.84
N SER A 639 -22.72 10.78 -13.79
CA SER A 639 -23.51 10.95 -12.58
C SER A 639 -24.90 11.50 -12.89
N GLY A 640 -25.89 11.10 -12.09
CA GLY A 640 -27.30 11.41 -12.32
C GLY A 640 -28.16 10.17 -12.36
N THR A 641 -29.46 10.38 -12.61
CA THR A 641 -30.47 9.31 -12.56
C THR A 641 -30.89 8.88 -13.95
N CYS A 642 -30.66 7.60 -14.27
CA CYS A 642 -31.20 6.94 -15.45
C CYS A 642 -32.47 6.16 -15.08
N LYS A 643 -33.52 6.29 -15.89
CA LYS A 643 -34.75 5.50 -15.80
C LYS A 643 -34.85 4.55 -17.00
N PRO A 644 -35.40 3.33 -16.84
CA PRO A 644 -35.47 2.35 -17.93
C PRO A 644 -36.46 2.76 -19.03
N THR A 645 -37.40 3.65 -18.72
CA THR A 645 -38.35 4.21 -19.67
C THR A 645 -38.87 5.57 -19.18
N SER A 646 -39.32 6.41 -20.11
CA SER A 646 -40.10 7.62 -19.81
C SER A 646 -41.62 7.35 -19.73
N SER A 647 -42.06 6.14 -20.06
CA SER A 647 -43.46 5.70 -19.91
C SER A 647 -43.76 5.19 -18.48
N THR A 648 -44.98 4.75 -18.23
CA THR A 648 -45.40 4.07 -16.99
C THR A 648 -45.39 2.54 -17.12
N THR A 649 -44.72 2.01 -18.15
CA THR A 649 -44.72 0.57 -18.45
C THR A 649 -43.76 -0.18 -17.53
N ARG A 650 -44.32 -0.83 -16.51
CA ARG A 650 -43.56 -1.48 -15.42
C ARG A 650 -42.69 -2.67 -15.85
N THR A 651 -42.97 -3.27 -17.01
CA THR A 651 -42.21 -4.41 -17.55
C THR A 651 -40.90 -4.01 -18.23
N ILE A 652 -40.60 -2.70 -18.33
CA ILE A 652 -39.36 -2.20 -18.91
C ILE A 652 -38.30 -2.02 -17.82
N TYR A 653 -37.11 -2.55 -18.09
CA TYR A 653 -35.95 -2.60 -17.20
C TYR A 653 -34.66 -2.36 -17.99
N PHE A 654 -33.55 -2.09 -17.31
CA PHE A 654 -32.23 -2.04 -17.93
C PHE A 654 -31.72 -3.45 -18.24
N ASN A 655 -31.63 -3.80 -19.52
CA ASN A 655 -31.05 -5.06 -19.96
C ASN A 655 -29.57 -4.89 -20.28
N ILE A 656 -28.68 -5.41 -19.43
CA ILE A 656 -27.23 -5.33 -19.66
C ILE A 656 -26.82 -6.49 -20.59
N PRO A 657 -26.32 -6.21 -21.82
CA PRO A 657 -25.98 -7.26 -22.76
C PRO A 657 -24.78 -8.09 -22.29
N SER A 658 -24.77 -9.38 -22.64
CA SER A 658 -23.66 -10.29 -22.33
C SER A 658 -22.34 -9.79 -22.94
N GLY A 659 -21.30 -9.69 -22.11
CA GLY A 659 -19.96 -9.25 -22.50
C GLY A 659 -19.75 -7.73 -22.48
N VAL A 660 -20.77 -6.94 -22.16
CA VAL A 660 -20.66 -5.48 -21.99
C VAL A 660 -20.32 -5.14 -20.55
N LYS A 661 -19.36 -4.24 -20.36
CA LYS A 661 -19.02 -3.68 -19.05
C LYS A 661 -19.64 -2.29 -18.91
N VAL A 662 -20.39 -2.07 -17.84
CA VAL A 662 -21.10 -0.82 -17.58
C VAL A 662 -20.57 -0.22 -16.28
N TYR A 663 -20.03 0.99 -16.38
CA TYR A 663 -19.39 1.72 -15.29
C TYR A 663 -20.15 3.01 -15.02
N GLY A 664 -20.62 3.21 -13.78
CA GLY A 664 -21.17 4.48 -13.29
C GLY A 664 -20.13 5.22 -12.47
N GLY A 665 -20.16 6.55 -12.39
CA GLY A 665 -19.18 7.30 -11.59
C GLY A 665 -18.40 8.39 -12.31
N PHE A 666 -18.90 8.86 -13.45
CA PHE A 666 -18.21 9.86 -14.29
C PHE A 666 -18.87 11.24 -14.19
N ILE A 667 -18.12 12.31 -14.41
CA ILE A 667 -18.60 13.69 -14.52
C ILE A 667 -19.03 13.98 -15.97
N GLY A 668 -18.41 13.31 -16.94
CA GLY A 668 -18.70 13.49 -18.37
C GLY A 668 -17.60 14.22 -19.14
N SER A 669 -16.35 14.13 -18.67
CA SER A 669 -15.18 14.73 -19.32
C SER A 669 -13.94 13.82 -19.33
N GLU A 670 -14.05 12.65 -18.72
CA GLU A 670 -12.96 11.70 -18.53
C GLU A 670 -12.52 11.06 -19.85
N THR A 671 -11.22 10.79 -19.95
CA THR A 671 -10.57 10.14 -21.10
C THR A 671 -9.99 8.76 -20.73
N SER A 672 -10.02 8.39 -19.45
CA SER A 672 -9.53 7.11 -18.93
C SER A 672 -10.36 6.62 -17.74
N LEU A 673 -10.48 5.30 -17.57
CA LEU A 673 -11.24 4.69 -16.47
C LEU A 673 -10.69 5.05 -15.08
N THR A 674 -9.40 5.36 -14.97
CA THR A 674 -8.75 5.76 -13.70
C THR A 674 -9.17 7.13 -13.19
N GLN A 675 -9.79 7.97 -14.03
CA GLN A 675 -10.33 9.27 -13.60
C GLN A 675 -11.73 9.16 -12.96
N ARG A 676 -12.36 7.98 -13.06
CA ARG A 676 -13.67 7.68 -12.49
C ARG A 676 -13.64 7.78 -10.97
N ASN A 677 -14.63 8.45 -10.38
CA ASN A 677 -14.85 8.48 -8.94
C ASN A 677 -16.32 8.15 -8.63
N PHE A 678 -16.61 6.87 -8.45
CA PHE A 678 -17.97 6.37 -8.26
C PHE A 678 -18.55 6.67 -6.87
N LYS A 679 -17.73 7.06 -5.89
CA LYS A 679 -18.18 7.46 -4.54
C LYS A 679 -18.73 8.88 -4.51
N THR A 680 -18.19 9.79 -5.32
CA THR A 680 -18.64 11.19 -5.38
C THR A 680 -19.62 11.42 -6.53
N ASN A 681 -19.35 10.84 -7.70
CA ASN A 681 -20.11 11.09 -8.93
C ASN A 681 -21.23 10.05 -9.09
N ILE A 682 -22.19 10.05 -8.15
CA ILE A 682 -23.19 9.00 -8.04
C ILE A 682 -24.03 8.84 -9.32
N ALA A 683 -23.99 7.65 -9.92
CA ALA A 683 -24.87 7.23 -11.00
C ALA A 683 -25.98 6.32 -10.44
N ILE A 684 -27.24 6.64 -10.75
CA ILE A 684 -28.42 5.98 -10.19
C ILE A 684 -29.21 5.31 -11.30
N LEU A 685 -29.45 4.00 -11.18
CA LEU A 685 -30.42 3.26 -11.96
C LEU A 685 -31.72 3.18 -11.14
N SER A 686 -32.77 3.86 -11.59
CA SER A 686 -34.01 3.99 -10.83
C SER A 686 -35.19 3.35 -11.54
N GLY A 687 -35.92 2.49 -10.83
CA GLY A 687 -37.22 1.95 -11.23
C GLY A 687 -38.40 2.90 -10.99
N GLU A 688 -38.19 4.07 -10.40
CA GLU A 688 -39.23 5.10 -10.19
C GLU A 688 -39.66 5.73 -11.52
N ILE A 689 -40.53 5.03 -12.24
CA ILE A 689 -41.17 5.48 -13.48
C ILE A 689 -42.56 6.01 -13.16
N GLY A 690 -43.10 6.88 -14.02
CA GLY A 690 -44.39 7.52 -13.75
C GLY A 690 -44.32 8.59 -12.68
N SER A 691 -45.19 8.48 -11.67
CA SER A 691 -45.37 9.49 -10.62
C SER A 691 -44.34 9.33 -9.51
N GLN A 692 -43.70 10.42 -9.12
CA GLN A 692 -42.66 10.40 -8.10
C GLN A 692 -43.20 9.86 -6.76
N HIS A 693 -42.47 8.93 -6.13
CA HIS A 693 -42.78 8.34 -4.82
C HIS A 693 -44.01 7.43 -4.79
N ILE A 694 -44.49 7.00 -5.95
CA ILE A 694 -45.58 6.03 -6.04
C ILE A 694 -44.97 4.67 -6.40
N THR A 695 -44.95 3.72 -5.46
CA THR A 695 -44.29 2.43 -5.73
C THR A 695 -45.09 1.54 -6.68
N SER A 696 -46.40 1.77 -6.83
CA SER A 696 -47.28 0.93 -7.65
C SER A 696 -47.13 1.11 -9.16
N ASP A 697 -46.53 2.21 -9.62
CA ASP A 697 -46.20 2.43 -11.04
C ASP A 697 -44.71 2.26 -11.34
N ASN A 698 -43.87 1.93 -10.34
CA ASN A 698 -42.47 1.59 -10.55
C ASN A 698 -42.25 0.35 -11.43
N SER A 699 -41.12 0.30 -12.13
CA SER A 699 -40.67 -0.91 -12.82
C SER A 699 -40.62 -2.10 -11.88
N TYR A 700 -40.99 -3.28 -12.39
CA TYR A 700 -40.90 -4.53 -11.62
C TYR A 700 -39.45 -4.84 -11.26
N HIS A 701 -38.56 -4.76 -12.26
CA HIS A 701 -37.12 -4.96 -12.11
C HIS A 701 -36.41 -3.69 -12.56
N VAL A 702 -35.34 -3.30 -11.87
CA VAL A 702 -34.50 -2.19 -12.34
C VAL A 702 -33.50 -2.68 -13.38
N VAL A 703 -32.80 -3.78 -13.09
CA VAL A 703 -31.75 -4.36 -13.94
C VAL A 703 -31.97 -5.85 -14.16
N VAL A 704 -31.79 -6.32 -15.39
CA VAL A 704 -31.81 -7.74 -15.74
C VAL A 704 -30.53 -8.13 -16.47
N LEU A 705 -29.89 -9.20 -15.98
CA LEU A 705 -28.65 -9.80 -16.48
C LEU A 705 -28.96 -11.22 -16.97
N ASN A 706 -29.53 -11.31 -18.17
CA ASN A 706 -29.99 -12.57 -18.75
C ASN A 706 -28.88 -13.29 -19.55
N ALA A 707 -28.54 -14.53 -19.19
CA ALA A 707 -27.48 -15.32 -19.85
C ALA A 707 -26.16 -14.52 -20.02
N SER A 708 -25.86 -13.67 -19.05
CA SER A 708 -24.68 -12.81 -19.04
C SER A 708 -23.42 -13.65 -18.83
N SER A 709 -22.36 -13.34 -19.58
CA SER A 709 -21.07 -14.01 -19.44
C SER A 709 -20.23 -13.41 -18.31
N SER A 710 -19.15 -14.10 -17.94
CA SER A 710 -18.19 -13.66 -16.91
C SER A 710 -17.44 -12.37 -17.24
N THR A 711 -17.52 -11.90 -18.49
CA THR A 711 -16.96 -10.60 -18.91
C THR A 711 -17.98 -9.46 -18.84
N THR A 712 -19.24 -9.75 -18.52
CA THR A 712 -20.29 -8.76 -18.27
C THR A 712 -20.06 -8.11 -16.91
N THR A 713 -20.15 -6.78 -16.82
CA THR A 713 -19.90 -6.05 -15.57
C THR A 713 -20.94 -4.96 -15.34
N LEU A 714 -21.43 -4.85 -14.11
CA LEU A 714 -22.16 -3.70 -13.59
C LEU A 714 -21.39 -3.14 -12.39
N ASP A 715 -20.86 -1.93 -12.51
CA ASP A 715 -19.94 -1.39 -11.50
C ASP A 715 -20.27 0.07 -11.13
N GLY A 716 -20.40 0.33 -9.82
CA GLY A 716 -20.51 1.67 -9.22
C GLY A 716 -21.84 2.38 -9.46
N PHE A 717 -22.94 1.63 -9.39
CA PHE A 717 -24.29 2.18 -9.50
C PHE A 717 -25.04 2.09 -8.17
N THR A 718 -25.87 3.10 -7.91
CA THR A 718 -26.99 2.95 -7.00
C THR A 718 -28.17 2.35 -7.77
N VAL A 719 -28.74 1.24 -7.30
CA VAL A 719 -29.91 0.57 -7.91
C VAL A 719 -31.08 0.66 -6.94
N THR A 720 -32.15 1.36 -7.34
CA THR A 720 -33.27 1.68 -6.43
C THR A 720 -34.63 1.72 -7.12
N GLY A 721 -35.70 1.60 -6.34
CA GLY A 721 -37.05 1.89 -6.80
C GLY A 721 -37.70 0.76 -7.62
N GLY A 722 -37.15 -0.46 -7.63
CA GLY A 722 -37.85 -1.61 -8.19
C GLY A 722 -38.97 -2.11 -7.28
N TYR A 723 -40.10 -2.54 -7.87
CA TYR A 723 -41.28 -3.00 -7.12
C TYR A 723 -41.93 -4.24 -7.78
N ALA A 724 -41.29 -5.41 -7.63
CA ALA A 724 -41.75 -6.70 -8.15
C ALA A 724 -42.89 -7.33 -7.31
N ASN A 725 -44.09 -6.74 -7.37
CA ASN A 725 -45.27 -7.21 -6.60
C ASN A 725 -46.20 -8.12 -7.42
N PHE A 726 -46.98 -8.96 -6.72
CA PHE A 726 -48.06 -9.76 -7.33
C PHE A 726 -49.07 -8.85 -8.06
N ASP A 727 -49.20 -9.00 -9.37
CA ASP A 727 -50.23 -8.34 -10.19
C ASP A 727 -51.28 -9.36 -10.65
N ALA A 728 -52.46 -9.31 -10.03
CA ALA A 728 -53.59 -10.17 -10.34
C ALA A 728 -54.16 -9.99 -11.77
N LYS A 729 -53.73 -8.95 -12.51
CA LYS A 729 -54.20 -8.68 -13.89
C LYS A 729 -53.48 -9.48 -14.96
N ILE A 730 -52.41 -10.20 -14.62
CA ILE A 730 -51.71 -11.10 -15.55
C ILE A 730 -52.24 -12.52 -15.35
N VAL A 731 -52.90 -13.07 -16.39
CA VAL A 731 -53.42 -14.44 -16.36
C VAL A 731 -52.23 -15.41 -16.43
N TYR A 732 -51.88 -16.00 -15.29
CA TYR A 732 -50.95 -17.12 -15.22
C TYR A 732 -51.65 -18.40 -15.68
N SER A 733 -51.55 -18.76 -16.96
CA SER A 733 -51.93 -20.10 -17.39
C SER A 733 -50.89 -21.09 -16.88
N ALA A 734 -51.36 -22.02 -16.06
CA ALA A 734 -50.64 -23.11 -15.37
C ALA A 734 -49.65 -23.90 -16.27
N PRO A 735 -48.71 -24.64 -15.65
CA PRO A 735 -47.41 -24.97 -16.23
C PRO A 735 -47.52 -26.08 -17.26
N ASN A 736 -47.35 -25.75 -18.53
CA ASN A 736 -46.84 -26.69 -19.52
C ASN A 736 -46.31 -25.92 -20.73
N THR A 737 -45.03 -26.15 -21.03
CA THR A 737 -44.37 -25.84 -22.29
C THR A 737 -44.42 -24.37 -22.75
N VAL A 738 -43.62 -23.51 -22.10
CA VAL A 738 -43.02 -22.36 -22.79
C VAL A 738 -41.52 -22.37 -22.49
N SER A 739 -40.75 -22.75 -23.50
CA SER A 739 -39.32 -22.48 -23.57
C SER A 739 -39.10 -20.95 -23.53
N ALA A 740 -38.09 -20.51 -22.77
CA ALA A 740 -37.62 -19.13 -22.54
C ALA A 740 -38.26 -18.40 -21.32
N SER A 741 -37.54 -18.25 -20.21
CA SER A 741 -36.58 -17.16 -19.98
C SER A 741 -37.25 -15.77 -19.96
N THR A 742 -38.20 -15.55 -19.07
CA THR A 742 -38.56 -14.18 -18.63
C THR A 742 -38.50 -14.14 -17.12
N ALA A 743 -37.86 -13.11 -16.56
CA ALA A 743 -37.92 -12.84 -15.13
C ALA A 743 -39.40 -12.74 -14.75
N THR A 744 -39.85 -13.54 -13.80
CA THR A 744 -41.25 -13.43 -13.36
C THR A 744 -41.43 -12.05 -12.72
N ILE A 745 -42.59 -11.41 -12.90
CA ILE A 745 -42.83 -10.04 -12.41
C ILE A 745 -42.71 -9.88 -10.88
N GLU A 746 -42.57 -11.00 -10.16
CA GLU A 746 -42.60 -11.13 -8.70
C GLU A 746 -41.19 -11.36 -8.10
N THR A 747 -40.16 -11.52 -8.93
CA THR A 747 -38.78 -11.86 -8.53
C THR A 747 -37.81 -10.72 -8.80
N GLY A 748 -36.91 -10.37 -7.88
CA GLY A 748 -35.79 -9.46 -8.18
C GLY A 748 -36.21 -8.02 -8.40
N GLY A 749 -36.54 -7.29 -7.33
CA GLY A 749 -36.94 -5.89 -7.42
C GLY A 749 -35.82 -5.01 -7.99
N GLY A 750 -34.63 -5.11 -7.40
CA GLY A 750 -33.44 -4.41 -7.90
C GLY A 750 -32.84 -5.08 -9.14
N ILE A 751 -32.17 -6.23 -8.93
CA ILE A 751 -31.39 -6.92 -9.95
C ILE A 751 -31.87 -8.36 -10.14
N VAL A 752 -32.01 -8.81 -11.38
CA VAL A 752 -32.26 -10.21 -11.73
C VAL A 752 -31.08 -10.79 -12.49
N VAL A 753 -30.61 -11.98 -12.09
CA VAL A 753 -29.62 -12.79 -12.82
C VAL A 753 -30.23 -14.15 -13.12
N GLN A 754 -30.26 -14.57 -14.38
CA GLN A 754 -30.98 -15.78 -14.78
C GLN A 754 -30.35 -16.45 -16.01
N ASN A 755 -30.80 -17.67 -16.28
CA ASN A 755 -30.38 -18.52 -17.41
C ASN A 755 -28.86 -18.73 -17.48
N GLY A 756 -28.25 -19.17 -16.38
CA GLY A 756 -26.81 -19.40 -16.29
C GLY A 756 -25.96 -18.13 -16.34
N GLY A 757 -26.52 -16.98 -15.97
CA GLY A 757 -25.81 -15.70 -15.95
C GLY A 757 -24.66 -15.72 -14.95
N SER A 758 -23.49 -15.23 -15.35
CA SER A 758 -22.26 -15.18 -14.54
C SER A 758 -21.64 -13.77 -14.44
N PRO A 759 -22.42 -12.69 -14.26
CA PRO A 759 -21.90 -11.33 -14.33
C PRO A 759 -21.06 -10.97 -13.10
N THR A 760 -20.18 -9.98 -13.26
CA THR A 760 -19.58 -9.26 -12.11
C THR A 760 -20.45 -8.07 -11.74
N ILE A 761 -20.86 -7.99 -10.47
CA ILE A 761 -21.58 -6.86 -9.90
C ILE A 761 -20.69 -6.27 -8.81
N ALA A 762 -20.16 -5.07 -9.03
CA ALA A 762 -19.12 -4.48 -8.20
C ALA A 762 -19.48 -3.08 -7.70
N ASN A 763 -19.09 -2.72 -6.48
CA ASN A 763 -19.19 -1.34 -5.98
C ASN A 763 -20.63 -0.75 -6.03
N CYS A 764 -21.66 -1.59 -6.03
CA CYS A 764 -23.04 -1.17 -6.19
C CYS A 764 -23.75 -0.97 -4.85
N LEU A 765 -24.60 0.06 -4.78
CA LEU A 765 -25.52 0.31 -3.67
C LEU A 765 -26.94 -0.07 -4.10
N VAL A 766 -27.43 -1.23 -3.69
CA VAL A 766 -28.77 -1.73 -4.02
C VAL A 766 -29.70 -1.46 -2.85
N ILE A 767 -30.59 -0.48 -3.00
CA ILE A 767 -31.40 0.05 -1.90
C ILE A 767 -32.86 0.24 -2.23
N ASN A 768 -33.72 0.12 -1.22
CA ASN A 768 -35.15 0.45 -1.31
C ASN A 768 -35.87 -0.21 -2.50
N ASN A 769 -35.48 -1.45 -2.83
CA ASN A 769 -36.20 -2.27 -3.80
C ASN A 769 -37.12 -3.24 -3.06
N ALA A 770 -38.28 -3.55 -3.65
CA ALA A 770 -39.20 -4.52 -3.09
C ALA A 770 -39.60 -5.58 -4.12
N ALA A 771 -39.81 -6.82 -3.64
CA ALA A 771 -40.28 -7.94 -4.45
C ALA A 771 -41.11 -8.93 -3.64
N VAL A 772 -41.76 -9.91 -4.27
CA VAL A 772 -42.24 -11.09 -3.54
C VAL A 772 -41.03 -11.96 -3.12
N THR A 773 -40.06 -12.12 -4.02
CA THR A 773 -38.82 -12.86 -3.79
C THR A 773 -37.62 -12.09 -4.33
N GLY A 774 -36.52 -12.00 -3.58
CA GLY A 774 -35.32 -11.28 -4.03
C GLY A 774 -35.53 -9.77 -4.12
N GLY A 775 -35.64 -9.08 -2.98
CA GLY A 775 -35.90 -7.62 -2.99
C GLY A 775 -34.78 -6.84 -3.67
N GLY A 776 -33.55 -7.03 -3.20
CA GLY A 776 -32.34 -6.44 -3.78
C GLY A 776 -31.88 -7.17 -5.05
N LEU A 777 -31.58 -8.47 -4.94
CA LEU A 777 -31.16 -9.29 -6.08
C LEU A 777 -31.74 -10.71 -6.03
N PHE A 778 -32.15 -11.20 -7.19
CA PHE A 778 -32.60 -12.58 -7.42
C PHE A 778 -31.73 -13.29 -8.45
N ALA A 779 -31.27 -14.50 -8.14
CA ALA A 779 -30.50 -15.37 -9.04
C ALA A 779 -31.16 -16.75 -9.21
N SER A 780 -31.35 -17.20 -10.46
CA SER A 780 -31.97 -18.50 -10.79
C SER A 780 -31.25 -19.23 -11.93
N ASP A 781 -31.68 -20.47 -12.21
CA ASP A 781 -31.28 -21.27 -13.36
C ASP A 781 -29.75 -21.46 -13.46
N ALA A 782 -29.15 -21.99 -12.38
CA ALA A 782 -27.71 -22.22 -12.26
C ALA A 782 -26.84 -20.98 -12.53
N SER A 783 -27.34 -19.79 -12.21
CA SER A 783 -26.58 -18.55 -12.35
C SER A 783 -25.44 -18.45 -11.33
N MET A 784 -24.32 -17.86 -11.73
CA MET A 784 -23.11 -17.71 -10.92
C MET A 784 -22.65 -16.25 -10.86
N PRO A 785 -23.46 -15.31 -10.33
CA PRO A 785 -23.03 -13.93 -10.19
C PRO A 785 -21.85 -13.80 -9.21
N SER A 786 -20.91 -12.90 -9.53
CA SER A 786 -19.81 -12.50 -8.65
C SER A 786 -20.12 -11.11 -8.08
N ILE A 787 -20.54 -11.06 -6.82
CA ILE A 787 -20.96 -9.84 -6.12
C ILE A 787 -19.78 -9.38 -5.25
N ASN A 788 -19.24 -8.19 -5.51
CA ASN A 788 -18.02 -7.71 -4.84
C ASN A 788 -18.17 -6.24 -4.39
N ALA A 789 -17.78 -5.93 -3.16
CA ALA A 789 -17.78 -4.53 -2.66
C ALA A 789 -19.16 -3.85 -2.77
N CYS A 790 -20.25 -4.60 -2.58
CA CYS A 790 -21.61 -4.09 -2.73
C CYS A 790 -22.28 -3.82 -1.37
N LYS A 791 -23.34 -3.01 -1.39
CA LYS A 791 -24.22 -2.73 -0.25
C LYS A 791 -25.65 -3.05 -0.64
N PHE A 792 -26.31 -3.98 0.05
CA PHE A 792 -27.73 -4.30 -0.09
C PHE A 792 -28.47 -3.85 1.17
N MET A 793 -29.18 -2.72 1.10
CA MET A 793 -29.77 -2.09 2.28
C MET A 793 -31.21 -1.64 2.10
N GLY A 794 -32.03 -1.78 3.14
CA GLY A 794 -33.42 -1.31 3.10
C GLY A 794 -34.32 -1.99 2.06
N ASN A 795 -33.89 -3.11 1.47
CA ASN A 795 -34.71 -3.85 0.51
C ASN A 795 -35.76 -4.70 1.23
N GLN A 796 -36.86 -5.01 0.54
CA GLN A 796 -37.99 -5.74 1.11
C GLN A 796 -38.39 -6.93 0.24
N ALA A 797 -38.60 -8.10 0.84
CA ALA A 797 -39.25 -9.20 0.15
C ALA A 797 -39.98 -10.14 1.10
N GLY A 798 -40.84 -11.02 0.57
CA GLY A 798 -41.32 -12.19 1.32
C GLY A 798 -40.15 -13.11 1.67
N PHE A 799 -39.31 -13.42 0.68
CA PHE A 799 -38.11 -14.25 0.83
C PHE A 799 -36.89 -13.59 0.18
N GLY A 800 -35.74 -13.62 0.86
CA GLY A 800 -34.47 -13.10 0.34
C GLY A 800 -34.54 -11.60 0.07
N SER A 801 -34.72 -10.82 1.13
CA SER A 801 -34.95 -9.38 1.01
C SER A 801 -33.74 -8.62 0.44
N GLY A 802 -32.52 -8.96 0.85
CA GLY A 802 -31.30 -8.47 0.20
C GLY A 802 -30.93 -9.29 -1.03
N LEU A 803 -30.70 -10.60 -0.83
CA LEU A 803 -30.29 -11.55 -1.86
C LEU A 803 -31.18 -12.80 -1.84
N TYR A 804 -31.43 -13.37 -3.01
CA TYR A 804 -32.13 -14.65 -3.15
C TYR A 804 -31.48 -15.49 -4.25
N PHE A 805 -30.90 -16.65 -3.93
CA PHE A 805 -30.33 -17.59 -4.90
C PHE A 805 -31.13 -18.89 -4.94
N GLN A 806 -31.47 -19.38 -6.12
CA GLN A 806 -32.13 -20.68 -6.30
C GLN A 806 -31.63 -21.51 -7.47
N ASP A 807 -32.08 -22.76 -7.53
CA ASP A 807 -31.94 -23.67 -8.67
C ASP A 807 -30.48 -23.87 -9.10
N GLY A 808 -29.62 -24.18 -8.12
CA GLY A 808 -28.20 -24.42 -8.35
C GLY A 808 -27.37 -23.15 -8.58
N SER A 809 -27.94 -21.97 -8.31
CA SER A 809 -27.22 -20.70 -8.49
C SER A 809 -26.16 -20.50 -7.40
N ASN A 810 -24.91 -20.90 -7.69
CA ASN A 810 -23.80 -20.94 -6.73
C ASN A 810 -22.82 -19.76 -6.94
N GLY A 811 -23.35 -18.53 -6.97
CA GLY A 811 -22.53 -17.32 -7.09
C GLY A 811 -21.63 -17.06 -5.87
N SER A 812 -20.75 -16.06 -5.98
CA SER A 812 -19.91 -15.59 -4.88
C SER A 812 -20.34 -14.21 -4.39
N VAL A 813 -20.20 -13.98 -3.07
CA VAL A 813 -20.50 -12.71 -2.42
C VAL A 813 -19.31 -12.34 -1.56
N ASN A 814 -18.58 -11.30 -1.95
CA ASN A 814 -17.34 -10.92 -1.29
C ASN A 814 -17.37 -9.44 -0.90
N ASN A 815 -16.78 -9.12 0.25
CA ASN A 815 -16.59 -7.72 0.68
C ASN A 815 -17.92 -6.94 0.69
N THR A 816 -19.03 -7.57 1.07
CA THR A 816 -20.38 -7.02 0.83
C THR A 816 -21.12 -6.83 2.15
N LEU A 817 -21.81 -5.70 2.27
CA LEU A 817 -22.72 -5.40 3.38
C LEU A 817 -24.16 -5.73 2.96
N ILE A 818 -24.85 -6.55 3.75
CA ILE A 818 -26.27 -6.86 3.59
C ILE A 818 -26.94 -6.48 4.90
N ALA A 819 -27.59 -5.32 4.94
CA ALA A 819 -28.05 -4.78 6.21
C ALA A 819 -29.38 -4.04 6.16
N GLY A 820 -30.15 -4.12 7.25
CA GLY A 820 -31.43 -3.41 7.33
C GLY A 820 -32.47 -3.86 6.29
N ASN A 821 -32.38 -5.07 5.74
CA ASN A 821 -33.38 -5.58 4.79
C ASN A 821 -34.55 -6.25 5.55
N LYS A 822 -35.76 -6.27 4.97
CA LYS A 822 -36.97 -6.84 5.58
C LYS A 822 -37.53 -8.01 4.78
N GLY A 823 -37.47 -9.22 5.34
CA GLY A 823 -38.04 -10.43 4.74
C GLY A 823 -37.59 -11.71 5.44
N ILE A 824 -37.99 -12.87 4.90
CA ILE A 824 -37.43 -14.16 5.34
C ILE A 824 -36.03 -14.29 4.74
N GLY A 825 -35.00 -14.18 5.58
CA GLY A 825 -33.62 -14.05 5.13
C GLY A 825 -33.33 -12.67 4.52
N GLY A 826 -32.27 -12.02 5.00
CA GLY A 826 -31.52 -11.01 4.26
C GLY A 826 -30.85 -11.67 3.05
N PHE A 827 -30.46 -12.93 3.18
CA PHE A 827 -30.09 -13.81 2.07
C PHE A 827 -30.84 -15.14 2.16
N TYR A 828 -31.59 -15.50 1.12
CA TYR A 828 -32.27 -16.78 1.01
C TYR A 828 -31.61 -17.66 -0.05
N ASN A 829 -31.25 -18.90 0.31
CA ASN A 829 -30.69 -19.91 -0.58
C ASN A 829 -31.65 -21.09 -0.71
N ASN A 830 -32.00 -21.47 -1.94
CA ASN A 830 -32.85 -22.61 -2.23
C ASN A 830 -32.22 -23.55 -3.26
N LEU A 831 -31.77 -24.74 -2.85
CA LEU A 831 -30.95 -25.60 -3.71
C LEU A 831 -29.72 -24.85 -4.27
N ALA A 832 -29.11 -23.97 -3.46
CA ALA A 832 -28.01 -23.09 -3.86
C ALA A 832 -26.94 -23.03 -2.76
N ASN A 833 -25.67 -23.11 -3.15
CA ASN A 833 -24.52 -23.22 -2.25
C ASN A 833 -23.49 -22.11 -2.56
N PRO A 834 -23.83 -20.84 -2.33
CA PRO A 834 -22.91 -19.73 -2.60
C PRO A 834 -21.70 -19.76 -1.66
N VAL A 835 -20.64 -19.07 -2.09
CA VAL A 835 -19.45 -18.79 -1.28
C VAL A 835 -19.49 -17.34 -0.83
N MET A 836 -19.40 -17.11 0.48
CA MET A 836 -19.40 -15.78 1.07
C MET A 836 -18.09 -15.51 1.80
N THR A 837 -17.43 -14.39 1.48
CA THR A 837 -16.18 -14.00 2.15
C THR A 837 -16.19 -12.53 2.53
N ASN A 838 -15.74 -12.23 3.75
CA ASN A 838 -15.64 -10.86 4.22
C ASN A 838 -16.95 -10.07 4.11
N CYS A 839 -18.07 -10.69 4.50
CA CYS A 839 -19.39 -10.08 4.42
C CYS A 839 -19.90 -9.69 5.81
N THR A 840 -20.72 -8.64 5.87
CA THR A 840 -21.43 -8.26 7.10
C THR A 840 -22.93 -8.33 6.86
N PHE A 841 -23.63 -9.14 7.66
CA PHE A 841 -25.07 -9.27 7.72
C PHE A 841 -25.56 -8.71 9.04
N SER A 842 -26.26 -7.56 9.02
CA SER A 842 -26.71 -6.95 10.27
C SER A 842 -28.03 -6.19 10.17
N GLY A 843 -28.81 -6.19 11.26
CA GLY A 843 -30.08 -5.47 11.32
C GLY A 843 -31.13 -5.94 10.31
N ASN A 844 -30.98 -7.14 9.72
CA ASN A 844 -31.96 -7.67 8.79
C ASN A 844 -33.12 -8.31 9.58
N GLY A 845 -34.34 -7.87 9.28
CA GLY A 845 -35.55 -8.15 10.02
C GLY A 845 -36.52 -9.06 9.26
N GLY A 846 -37.45 -9.67 9.99
CA GLY A 846 -38.38 -10.70 9.47
C GLY A 846 -38.19 -12.03 10.21
N TYR A 847 -38.68 -13.13 9.65
CA TYR A 847 -38.43 -14.46 10.23
C TYR A 847 -37.10 -14.99 9.70
N ASN A 848 -36.13 -15.31 10.58
CA ASN A 848 -34.76 -15.69 10.20
C ASN A 848 -34.09 -14.65 9.30
N GLY A 849 -34.03 -13.41 9.79
CA GLY A 849 -33.59 -12.25 9.01
C GLY A 849 -32.15 -12.30 8.51
N GLY A 850 -31.27 -13.17 9.01
CA GLY A 850 -29.89 -13.31 8.49
C GLY A 850 -29.85 -14.09 7.17
N VAL A 851 -29.39 -15.34 7.24
CA VAL A 851 -29.34 -16.28 6.11
C VAL A 851 -30.39 -17.37 6.32
N PHE A 852 -31.18 -17.65 5.29
CA PHE A 852 -32.13 -18.75 5.26
C PHE A 852 -31.72 -19.76 4.19
N ASN A 853 -31.42 -20.99 4.60
CA ASN A 853 -31.06 -22.08 3.72
C ASN A 853 -32.20 -23.10 3.62
N SER A 854 -32.57 -23.42 2.38
CA SER A 854 -33.49 -24.49 1.99
C SER A 854 -32.74 -25.46 1.10
N ASN A 855 -32.46 -26.67 1.61
CA ASN A 855 -31.63 -27.68 0.92
C ASN A 855 -30.30 -27.12 0.39
N SER A 856 -29.63 -26.33 1.23
CA SER A 856 -28.48 -25.51 0.86
C SER A 856 -27.45 -25.53 1.98
N THR A 857 -26.17 -25.56 1.63
CA THR A 857 -25.00 -25.61 2.51
C THR A 857 -23.94 -24.61 2.02
N PRO A 858 -24.17 -23.29 2.20
CA PRO A 858 -23.22 -22.27 1.78
C PRO A 858 -21.90 -22.38 2.54
N ILE A 859 -20.83 -21.89 1.92
CA ILE A 859 -19.50 -21.77 2.53
C ILE A 859 -19.28 -20.31 2.90
N ILE A 860 -18.95 -20.05 4.17
CA ILE A 860 -18.86 -18.72 4.74
C ILE A 860 -17.54 -18.56 5.47
N LYS A 861 -16.85 -17.46 5.21
CA LYS A 861 -15.55 -17.18 5.82
C LYS A 861 -15.36 -15.70 6.14
N ASN A 862 -14.64 -15.38 7.21
CA ASN A 862 -14.24 -14.00 7.57
C ASN A 862 -15.43 -13.04 7.67
N SER A 863 -16.61 -13.50 8.10
CA SER A 863 -17.85 -12.73 7.97
C SER A 863 -18.50 -12.45 9.33
N ILE A 864 -19.38 -11.46 9.41
CA ILE A 864 -20.13 -11.12 10.62
C ILE A 864 -21.64 -11.29 10.36
N PHE A 865 -22.33 -11.98 11.26
CA PHE A 865 -23.78 -12.14 11.30
C PHE A 865 -24.30 -11.76 12.69
N TRP A 866 -24.73 -10.51 12.85
CA TRP A 866 -25.12 -9.95 14.15
C TRP A 866 -26.30 -8.97 14.03
N GLY A 867 -27.17 -8.89 15.04
CA GLY A 867 -28.31 -7.99 15.06
C GLY A 867 -29.45 -8.37 14.09
N ASN A 868 -29.46 -9.59 13.55
CA ASN A 868 -30.52 -10.08 12.66
C ASN A 868 -31.60 -10.80 13.48
N ALA A 869 -32.84 -10.87 12.97
CA ALA A 869 -33.96 -11.60 13.60
C ALA A 869 -33.80 -13.15 13.72
N LYS A 870 -32.60 -13.62 13.36
CA LYS A 870 -31.85 -14.85 13.66
C LYS A 870 -30.77 -14.94 12.59
N PRO A 871 -29.50 -15.20 12.92
CA PRO A 871 -28.44 -15.27 11.91
C PRO A 871 -28.61 -16.39 10.88
N PHE A 872 -29.08 -17.57 11.30
CA PHE A 872 -29.25 -18.75 10.46
C PHE A 872 -30.49 -19.55 10.87
N ASN A 873 -31.06 -20.32 9.94
CA ASN A 873 -32.14 -21.28 10.19
C ASN A 873 -31.66 -22.75 10.24
N ASP A 874 -30.37 -23.01 10.05
CA ASP A 874 -29.77 -24.34 9.95
C ASP A 874 -28.49 -24.47 10.79
N THR A 875 -27.94 -25.69 10.81
CA THR A 875 -26.65 -26.04 11.45
C THR A 875 -25.68 -26.74 10.47
N GLN A 876 -25.93 -26.67 9.16
CA GLN A 876 -25.18 -27.40 8.13
C GLN A 876 -24.31 -26.49 7.24
N SER A 877 -24.50 -25.18 7.31
CA SER A 877 -23.61 -24.21 6.66
C SER A 877 -22.16 -24.39 7.14
N VAL A 878 -21.21 -24.26 6.22
CA VAL A 878 -19.78 -24.39 6.56
C VAL A 878 -19.23 -23.01 6.87
N ILE A 879 -19.12 -22.66 8.15
CA ILE A 879 -18.72 -21.33 8.60
C ILE A 879 -17.34 -21.40 9.28
N SER A 880 -16.41 -20.53 8.91
CA SER A 880 -15.10 -20.41 9.57
C SER A 880 -14.67 -18.96 9.74
N TYR A 881 -13.85 -18.69 10.75
CA TYR A 881 -13.30 -17.37 11.04
C TYR A 881 -14.35 -16.25 11.00
N SER A 882 -15.53 -16.49 11.58
CA SER A 882 -16.67 -15.57 11.48
C SER A 882 -17.32 -15.31 12.84
N ILE A 883 -17.98 -14.15 13.00
CA ILE A 883 -18.82 -13.85 14.16
C ILE A 883 -20.27 -14.22 13.83
N VAL A 884 -20.89 -15.06 14.65
CA VAL A 884 -22.30 -15.44 14.51
C VAL A 884 -23.01 -15.28 15.85
N GLN A 885 -24.03 -14.43 15.90
CA GLN A 885 -24.84 -14.21 17.10
C GLN A 885 -25.56 -15.51 17.52
N GLY A 886 -25.43 -15.88 18.80
CA GLY A 886 -25.93 -17.17 19.29
C GLY A 886 -24.99 -18.35 19.01
N GLY A 887 -23.87 -18.12 18.31
CA GLY A 887 -22.82 -19.10 18.05
C GLY A 887 -23.09 -20.01 16.85
N TYR A 888 -22.00 -20.55 16.29
CA TYR A 888 -22.04 -21.52 15.19
C TYR A 888 -20.77 -22.37 15.18
N ALA A 889 -20.91 -23.68 14.97
CA ALA A 889 -19.77 -24.59 14.95
C ALA A 889 -18.82 -24.32 13.78
N GLY A 890 -17.52 -24.30 14.03
CA GLY A 890 -16.51 -24.12 12.99
C GLY A 890 -15.21 -23.51 13.49
N VAL A 891 -14.14 -23.70 12.74
CA VAL A 891 -12.80 -23.21 13.11
C VAL A 891 -12.79 -21.69 13.11
N GLY A 892 -12.31 -21.10 14.21
CA GLY A 892 -12.13 -19.65 14.33
C GLY A 892 -13.42 -18.84 14.47
N ASN A 893 -14.59 -19.47 14.62
CA ASN A 893 -15.84 -18.74 14.82
C ASN A 893 -15.97 -18.18 16.24
N LEU A 894 -16.67 -17.05 16.36
CA LEU A 894 -16.89 -16.31 17.59
C LEU A 894 -18.38 -16.03 17.80
N ASN A 895 -18.80 -15.93 19.07
CA ASN A 895 -20.14 -15.50 19.48
C ASN A 895 -20.01 -14.30 20.44
N TYR A 896 -19.54 -13.18 19.90
CA TYR A 896 -19.35 -11.94 20.64
C TYR A 896 -19.90 -10.78 19.81
N ASP A 897 -20.36 -9.74 20.51
CA ASP A 897 -20.80 -8.52 19.86
C ASP A 897 -19.65 -7.94 19.03
N PRO A 898 -19.82 -7.74 17.71
CA PRO A 898 -18.82 -7.13 16.85
C PRO A 898 -18.60 -5.64 17.16
N GLN A 899 -19.41 -5.02 18.01
CA GLN A 899 -19.29 -3.62 18.45
C GLN A 899 -19.19 -2.65 17.28
N PHE A 900 -20.23 -2.67 16.43
CA PHE A 900 -20.40 -1.71 15.36
C PHE A 900 -20.56 -0.28 15.91
N VAL A 901 -20.11 0.73 15.15
CA VAL A 901 -20.27 2.16 15.50
C VAL A 901 -21.74 2.52 15.70
N ALA A 902 -22.62 2.14 14.77
CA ALA A 902 -24.06 2.37 14.90
C ALA A 902 -24.88 1.37 14.05
N GLN A 903 -25.14 0.17 14.58
CA GLN A 903 -25.96 -0.81 13.86
C GLN A 903 -27.44 -0.41 13.77
N THR A 904 -28.12 -0.81 12.68
CA THR A 904 -29.58 -0.76 12.62
C THR A 904 -30.17 -1.68 13.70
N PRO A 905 -31.05 -1.18 14.60
CA PRO A 905 -31.68 -2.01 15.61
C PRO A 905 -32.56 -3.11 15.01
N GLU A 906 -32.58 -4.27 15.67
CA GLU A 906 -33.44 -5.38 15.30
C GLU A 906 -34.91 -4.95 15.25
N GLY A 907 -35.63 -5.35 14.19
CA GLY A 907 -37.05 -5.04 14.02
C GLY A 907 -37.36 -3.69 13.38
N LEU A 908 -36.37 -2.81 13.17
CA LEU A 908 -36.52 -1.53 12.48
C LEU A 908 -36.28 -1.60 10.96
N SER A 909 -36.12 -2.79 10.40
CA SER A 909 -36.00 -3.00 8.95
C SER A 909 -37.37 -2.77 8.25
N PRO A 910 -37.42 -2.24 7.01
CA PRO A 910 -36.28 -1.87 6.19
C PRO A 910 -35.64 -0.55 6.65
N ASN A 911 -34.31 -0.44 6.56
CA ASN A 911 -33.54 0.71 7.02
C ASN A 911 -32.22 0.84 6.22
N ILE A 912 -31.75 2.08 6.00
CA ILE A 912 -30.51 2.40 5.26
C ILE A 912 -29.46 3.22 6.03
N THR A 913 -29.66 3.51 7.32
CA THR A 913 -28.91 4.52 8.09
C THR A 913 -27.86 3.95 9.05
N GLY A 914 -27.59 2.64 9.02
CA GLY A 914 -26.63 2.00 9.92
C GLY A 914 -25.16 2.23 9.50
N ASP A 915 -24.28 2.35 10.49
CA ASP A 915 -22.82 2.33 10.37
C ASP A 915 -22.25 1.03 10.98
N TYR A 916 -21.65 0.22 10.12
CA TYR A 916 -21.18 -1.13 10.44
C TYR A 916 -19.65 -1.22 10.51
N HIS A 917 -18.96 -0.07 10.62
CA HIS A 917 -17.56 -0.06 10.99
C HIS A 917 -17.37 -0.62 12.40
N LEU A 918 -16.24 -1.30 12.61
CA LEU A 918 -15.85 -1.84 13.91
C LEU A 918 -15.33 -0.71 14.79
N THR A 919 -15.75 -0.69 16.05
CA THR A 919 -15.10 0.16 17.05
C THR A 919 -13.80 -0.48 17.55
N ILE A 920 -12.91 0.32 18.13
CA ILE A 920 -11.56 -0.10 18.60
C ILE A 920 -11.52 -1.28 19.59
N ASN A 921 -12.66 -1.60 20.22
CA ASN A 921 -12.80 -2.67 21.20
C ASN A 921 -13.32 -3.98 20.59
N SER A 922 -13.60 -4.00 19.29
CA SER A 922 -14.20 -5.15 18.62
C SER A 922 -13.27 -6.36 18.62
N LEU A 923 -13.83 -7.54 18.91
CA LEU A 923 -13.14 -8.82 18.76
C LEU A 923 -13.11 -9.33 17.32
N ALA A 924 -13.71 -8.61 16.37
CA ALA A 924 -13.61 -8.92 14.96
C ALA A 924 -12.24 -8.53 14.37
N ILE A 925 -11.54 -7.58 15.01
CA ILE A 925 -10.30 -6.99 14.53
C ILE A 925 -9.14 -7.99 14.60
N ASP A 926 -8.37 -8.15 13.52
CA ASP A 926 -7.24 -9.05 13.37
C ASP A 926 -7.59 -10.53 13.64
N ARG A 927 -8.86 -10.94 13.45
CA ARG A 927 -9.32 -12.31 13.75
C ARG A 927 -9.78 -13.14 12.55
N GLY A 928 -9.86 -12.57 11.35
CA GLY A 928 -10.16 -13.27 10.10
C GLY A 928 -8.96 -14.06 9.55
N ASP A 929 -9.15 -14.92 8.57
CA ASP A 929 -8.06 -15.70 7.95
C ASP A 929 -7.51 -15.06 6.67
N ASN A 930 -6.18 -14.91 6.62
CA ASN A 930 -5.46 -14.31 5.50
C ASN A 930 -5.34 -15.23 4.27
N GLY A 931 -5.66 -16.53 4.39
CA GLY A 931 -5.29 -17.54 3.39
C GLY A 931 -5.76 -17.28 1.95
N ILE A 932 -6.79 -16.45 1.76
CA ILE A 932 -7.30 -16.05 0.45
C ILE A 932 -7.20 -14.54 0.19
N ILE A 933 -6.57 -13.77 1.09
CA ILE A 933 -6.52 -12.30 1.07
C ILE A 933 -5.11 -11.81 0.74
N SER A 934 -4.98 -11.10 -0.37
CA SER A 934 -3.75 -10.43 -0.81
C SER A 934 -3.48 -9.15 -0.02
N LEU A 935 -2.23 -8.69 -0.01
CA LEU A 935 -1.87 -7.37 0.51
C LEU A 935 -2.49 -6.21 -0.30
N THR A 936 -2.92 -6.46 -1.53
CA THR A 936 -3.55 -5.46 -2.40
C THR A 936 -5.07 -5.43 -2.27
N ASP A 937 -5.67 -6.38 -1.55
CA ASP A 937 -7.11 -6.47 -1.43
C ASP A 937 -7.63 -5.31 -0.60
N LYS A 938 -8.83 -4.85 -0.97
CA LYS A 938 -9.47 -3.70 -0.36
C LYS A 938 -10.78 -4.07 0.32
N ASP A 939 -11.12 -3.34 1.37
CA ASP A 939 -12.41 -3.45 2.06
C ASP A 939 -13.48 -2.62 1.35
N LEU A 940 -14.65 -2.49 1.96
CA LEU A 940 -15.79 -1.78 1.37
C LEU A 940 -15.58 -0.26 1.28
N ASP A 941 -14.64 0.28 2.05
CA ASP A 941 -14.23 1.69 2.03
C ASP A 941 -13.01 1.94 1.13
N GLU A 942 -12.53 0.90 0.44
CA GLU A 942 -11.32 0.88 -0.40
C GLU A 942 -9.99 0.98 0.38
N ASN A 943 -10.04 0.74 1.69
CA ASN A 943 -8.87 0.62 2.54
C ASN A 943 -8.24 -0.75 2.40
N GLN A 944 -6.95 -0.87 2.73
CA GLN A 944 -6.24 -2.14 2.64
C GLN A 944 -6.80 -3.15 3.65
N ARG A 945 -7.22 -4.33 3.18
CA ARG A 945 -7.74 -5.48 3.97
C ARG A 945 -6.73 -6.14 4.90
N ARG A 946 -5.46 -5.80 4.75
CA ARG A 946 -4.39 -6.28 5.61
C ARG A 946 -3.69 -5.05 6.12
N TYR A 947 -4.32 -4.39 7.09
CA TYR A 947 -3.80 -3.15 7.65
C TYR A 947 -2.37 -3.36 8.18
N THR A 948 -1.40 -2.59 7.68
CA THR A 948 0.04 -2.73 7.98
C THR A 948 0.63 -4.13 7.72
N GLY A 949 0.00 -4.93 6.85
CA GLY A 949 0.39 -6.32 6.57
C GLY A 949 -0.13 -7.34 7.59
N GLY A 950 -0.98 -6.91 8.52
CA GLY A 950 -1.59 -7.69 9.59
C GLY A 950 -2.59 -8.76 9.13
N ARG A 951 -3.44 -9.18 10.06
CA ARG A 951 -4.46 -10.20 9.84
C ARG A 951 -5.77 -9.51 9.49
N VAL A 952 -6.48 -10.00 8.49
CA VAL A 952 -7.73 -9.39 8.04
C VAL A 952 -8.78 -9.43 9.15
N ASP A 953 -9.61 -8.40 9.23
CA ASP A 953 -10.75 -8.35 10.12
C ASP A 953 -11.88 -9.26 9.62
N MET A 954 -12.75 -9.68 10.53
CA MET A 954 -14.02 -10.29 10.12
C MET A 954 -14.98 -9.21 9.64
N GLY A 955 -15.68 -9.44 8.54
CA GLY A 955 -16.74 -8.58 8.01
C GLY A 955 -16.37 -7.80 6.75
N ALA A 956 -17.27 -6.91 6.35
CA ALA A 956 -17.14 -6.09 5.16
C ALA A 956 -16.11 -4.96 5.27
N TYR A 957 -15.74 -4.56 6.49
CA TYR A 957 -14.88 -3.42 6.77
C TYR A 957 -13.60 -3.88 7.47
N GLU A 958 -12.49 -3.19 7.20
CA GLU A 958 -11.22 -3.35 7.89
C GLU A 958 -10.95 -2.13 8.77
N PHE A 959 -10.70 -2.35 10.05
CA PHE A 959 -10.32 -1.32 10.99
C PHE A 959 -8.89 -0.83 10.74
N GLN A 960 -8.74 0.44 10.36
CA GLN A 960 -7.43 1.04 10.03
C GLN A 960 -6.70 1.60 11.25
N GLY A 961 -6.85 0.99 12.43
CA GLY A 961 -6.26 1.46 13.70
C GLY A 961 -5.70 0.32 14.56
N ARG A 962 -5.25 0.65 15.78
CA ARG A 962 -4.80 -0.37 16.75
C ARG A 962 -5.94 -0.81 17.67
N ALA A 963 -6.29 -2.10 17.66
CA ALA A 963 -7.27 -2.65 18.60
C ALA A 963 -6.81 -2.58 20.06
N THR A 964 -7.75 -2.45 20.99
CA THR A 964 -7.49 -2.46 22.46
C THR A 964 -8.26 -3.56 23.21
N ALA A 965 -8.98 -4.41 22.47
CA ALA A 965 -9.85 -5.44 23.02
C ALA A 965 -9.06 -6.53 23.79
N SER A 966 -9.38 -6.73 25.07
CA SER A 966 -8.79 -7.83 25.87
C SER A 966 -9.69 -9.06 25.88
N LEU A 967 -9.18 -10.21 25.45
CA LEU A 967 -9.90 -11.49 25.55
C LEU A 967 -9.76 -12.07 26.97
N VAL A 968 -10.87 -12.15 27.70
CA VAL A 968 -10.92 -12.82 29.01
C VAL A 968 -11.26 -14.31 28.81
N ILE A 969 -10.27 -15.19 28.98
CA ILE A 969 -10.49 -16.64 28.97
C ILE A 969 -10.83 -17.10 30.40
N SER A 970 -12.08 -17.44 30.66
CA SER A 970 -12.50 -18.04 31.92
C SER A 970 -12.44 -19.57 31.83
N VAL A 971 -11.55 -20.21 32.60
CA VAL A 971 -11.46 -21.67 32.70
C VAL A 971 -12.17 -22.09 34.00
N HIS A 972 -13.24 -22.89 33.90
CA HIS A 972 -13.98 -23.38 35.06
C HIS A 972 -13.45 -24.76 35.50
N SER A 973 -13.36 -24.99 36.82
CA SER A 973 -13.09 -26.30 37.42
C SER A 973 -14.40 -27.04 37.69
N GLY A 974 -14.58 -28.24 37.13
CA GLY A 974 -15.73 -29.11 37.45
C GLY A 974 -15.61 -30.53 36.86
N ASN A 975 -16.07 -31.52 37.62
CA ASN A 975 -16.22 -32.90 37.15
C ASN A 975 -17.43 -33.02 36.21
N TRP A 976 -17.26 -33.80 35.15
CA TRP A 976 -18.19 -33.94 34.04
C TRP A 976 -19.29 -34.96 34.40
N GLU A 977 -20.53 -34.50 34.56
CA GLU A 977 -21.73 -35.34 34.57
C GLU A 977 -22.68 -34.84 33.48
N SER A 978 -23.29 -35.80 32.78
CA SER A 978 -24.11 -35.60 31.60
C SER A 978 -25.45 -34.95 31.94
N ASN A 979 -25.80 -33.93 31.15
CA ASN A 979 -27.13 -33.34 31.00
C ASN A 979 -27.59 -32.38 32.11
N SER A 980 -27.06 -31.15 32.11
CA SER A 980 -27.89 -29.93 32.26
C SER A 980 -27.16 -28.68 31.74
N THR A 981 -27.95 -27.78 31.16
CA THR A 981 -27.66 -26.69 30.22
C THR A 981 -27.01 -25.44 30.82
N TRP A 982 -25.90 -24.98 30.22
CA TRP A 982 -25.52 -23.56 30.00
C TRP A 982 -24.64 -23.48 28.73
N ASP A 983 -24.95 -22.52 27.85
CA ASP A 983 -24.41 -22.32 26.49
C ASP A 983 -22.97 -21.76 26.49
N ILE A 984 -21.98 -22.60 26.82
CA ILE A 984 -20.54 -22.29 26.77
C ILE A 984 -19.85 -23.43 26.01
N GLY A 985 -19.98 -23.41 24.69
CA GLY A 985 -19.60 -24.49 23.79
C GLY A 985 -18.24 -24.36 23.10
N ARG A 986 -17.13 -24.27 23.85
CA ARG A 986 -15.83 -24.78 23.34
C ARG A 986 -15.05 -25.52 24.41
N VAL A 987 -14.83 -26.81 24.14
CA VAL A 987 -13.70 -27.59 24.65
C VAL A 987 -12.55 -27.39 23.67
N PRO A 988 -11.33 -27.01 24.11
CA PRO A 988 -10.18 -26.97 23.21
C PRO A 988 -9.93 -28.35 22.59
N GLN A 989 -10.05 -28.47 21.27
CA GLN A 989 -9.70 -29.65 20.49
C GLN A 989 -8.19 -29.64 20.20
N LEU A 990 -7.63 -30.81 19.89
CA LEU A 990 -6.24 -30.96 19.44
C LEU A 990 -6.04 -30.13 18.14
N GLY A 991 -5.34 -28.99 18.23
CA GLY A 991 -5.15 -28.06 17.11
C GLY A 991 -5.69 -26.63 17.34
N ASP A 992 -6.29 -26.36 18.50
CA ASP A 992 -6.80 -25.03 18.85
C ASP A 992 -5.67 -24.07 19.26
N TYR A 993 -5.53 -22.95 18.54
CA TYR A 993 -4.54 -21.90 18.81
C TYR A 993 -5.11 -20.80 19.71
N VAL A 994 -4.35 -20.42 20.75
CA VAL A 994 -4.52 -19.16 21.49
C VAL A 994 -3.35 -18.27 21.07
N ILE A 995 -3.62 -17.25 20.25
CA ILE A 995 -2.61 -16.33 19.75
C ILE A 995 -2.42 -15.22 20.78
N ILE A 996 -1.17 -15.01 21.21
CA ILE A 996 -0.76 -13.90 22.07
C ILE A 996 0.13 -12.96 21.26
N ASP A 997 -0.46 -11.85 20.87
CA ASP A 997 0.09 -10.70 20.16
C ASP A 997 0.42 -9.56 21.15
N ASN A 998 1.38 -8.68 20.80
CA ASN A 998 2.04 -7.73 21.72
C ASN A 998 1.13 -6.71 22.44
N ASN A 999 -0.17 -6.65 22.12
CA ASN A 999 -1.12 -5.64 22.61
C ASN A 999 -2.22 -6.20 23.53
N HIS A 1000 -2.18 -7.49 23.89
CA HIS A 1000 -3.29 -8.12 24.62
C HIS A 1000 -2.89 -8.62 26.02
N THR A 1001 -3.72 -8.32 27.01
CA THR A 1001 -3.55 -8.78 28.40
C THR A 1001 -4.46 -9.99 28.65
N ILE A 1002 -3.87 -11.14 29.01
CA ILE A 1002 -4.63 -12.31 29.48
C ILE A 1002 -4.65 -12.32 31.01
N THR A 1003 -5.85 -12.37 31.59
CA THR A 1003 -6.04 -12.55 33.04
C THR A 1003 -6.51 -13.97 33.30
N LEU A 1004 -5.69 -14.78 33.98
CA LEU A 1004 -6.07 -16.13 34.41
C LEU A 1004 -6.68 -16.07 35.80
N SER A 1005 -7.96 -16.43 35.94
CA SER A 1005 -8.71 -16.19 37.17
C SER A 1005 -8.64 -17.33 38.21
N THR A 1006 -8.09 -18.51 37.90
CA THR A 1006 -7.86 -19.61 38.88
C THR A 1006 -6.75 -20.58 38.44
N SER A 1007 -6.27 -21.44 39.37
CA SER A 1007 -5.24 -22.45 39.10
C SER A 1007 -5.73 -23.55 38.15
N GLY A 1008 -5.18 -23.59 36.94
CA GLY A 1008 -5.36 -24.65 35.95
C GLY A 1008 -4.17 -24.71 34.99
N ILE A 1009 -3.90 -25.88 34.41
CA ILE A 1009 -2.79 -26.10 33.48
C ILE A 1009 -3.30 -25.91 32.04
N ALA A 1010 -2.88 -24.84 31.37
CA ALA A 1010 -3.01 -24.71 29.91
C ALA A 1010 -1.92 -25.57 29.24
N LYS A 1011 -2.30 -26.54 28.40
CA LYS A 1011 -1.35 -27.48 27.80
C LYS A 1011 -0.66 -26.98 26.52
N ASN A 1012 -1.19 -25.97 25.83
CA ASN A 1012 -0.58 -25.40 24.62
C ASN A 1012 -0.74 -23.87 24.61
N LEU A 1013 0.36 -23.15 24.84
CA LEU A 1013 0.46 -21.70 24.75
C LEU A 1013 1.57 -21.39 23.74
N GLU A 1014 1.26 -20.69 22.65
CA GLU A 1014 2.27 -20.27 21.67
C GLU A 1014 2.41 -18.74 21.71
N TYR A 1015 3.62 -18.27 22.02
CA TYR A 1015 4.00 -16.86 22.02
C TYR A 1015 4.79 -16.55 20.76
N ARG A 1016 4.36 -15.56 19.96
CA ARG A 1016 5.00 -15.15 18.70
C ARG A 1016 5.46 -13.68 18.69
N GLY A 1017 5.81 -13.14 19.87
CA GLY A 1017 6.42 -11.83 20.01
C GLY A 1017 7.94 -11.88 20.11
N THR A 1018 8.59 -10.72 19.99
CA THR A 1018 10.04 -10.53 20.22
C THR A 1018 10.28 -10.06 21.66
N GLY A 1019 10.30 -10.97 22.63
CA GLY A 1019 10.53 -10.65 24.04
C GLY A 1019 10.51 -11.88 24.95
N GLN A 1020 11.05 -11.79 26.17
CA GLN A 1020 10.91 -12.90 27.13
C GLN A 1020 9.51 -12.88 27.78
N VAL A 1021 8.98 -14.08 28.03
CA VAL A 1021 7.70 -14.30 28.71
C VAL A 1021 7.97 -14.72 30.16
N LYS A 1022 7.39 -14.00 31.11
CA LYS A 1022 7.53 -14.29 32.55
C LYS A 1022 6.15 -14.45 33.18
N PHE A 1023 5.94 -15.56 33.88
CA PHE A 1023 4.75 -15.72 34.71
C PHE A 1023 5.00 -15.06 36.08
N ASN A 1024 4.22 -14.02 36.40
CA ASN A 1024 4.26 -13.39 37.72
C ASN A 1024 3.30 -14.11 38.66
N ALA A 1025 3.87 -14.97 39.51
CA ALA A 1025 3.13 -15.76 40.48
C ALA A 1025 2.37 -14.90 41.53
N THR A 1026 2.73 -13.62 41.70
CA THR A 1026 2.10 -12.73 42.67
C THR A 1026 0.82 -12.11 42.11
N THR A 1027 0.78 -11.86 40.80
CA THR A 1027 -0.35 -11.19 40.13
C THR A 1027 -1.20 -12.17 39.32
N SER A 1028 -0.77 -13.43 39.18
CA SER A 1028 -1.37 -14.43 38.28
C SER A 1028 -1.45 -13.94 36.82
N LYS A 1029 -0.47 -13.12 36.40
CA LYS A 1029 -0.39 -12.55 35.05
C LYS A 1029 0.82 -13.11 34.29
N LEU A 1030 0.63 -13.25 32.98
CA LEU A 1030 1.72 -13.51 32.03
C LEU A 1030 2.25 -12.15 31.55
N GLU A 1031 3.48 -11.82 31.89
CA GLU A 1031 4.16 -10.58 31.52
C GLU A 1031 5.03 -10.83 30.28
N ILE A 1032 4.99 -9.93 29.30
CA ILE A 1032 5.65 -10.05 27.99
C ILE A 1032 6.58 -8.84 27.79
N GLY A 1033 7.81 -9.07 27.34
CA GLY A 1033 8.72 -7.99 26.90
C GLY A 1033 9.87 -7.67 27.86
N PHE A 1034 10.37 -8.67 28.59
CA PHE A 1034 11.66 -8.54 29.32
C PHE A 1034 12.86 -8.83 28.44
#